data_AF-A0A6L7XQD5-F1
#
_entry.id   AF-A0A6L7XQD5-F1
#
_cell.length_a   1.000
_cell.length_b   1.000
_cell.length_c   1.000
_cell.angle_alpha   90.00
_cell.angle_beta   90.00
_cell.angle_gamma   90.00
#
_symmetry.space_group_name_H-M   'P 1'
#
loop_
_entity.id
_entity.type
_entity.pdbx_description
1 polymer ?
#
loop_
_entity_poly.entity_id
_entity_poly.type
_entity_poly.pdbx_seq_one_letter_code
_entity_poly.pdbx_strand_id
1 'polypeptide(L)'
;DGDGIPDRFDPDTLGNGGVRLFEDVRAWHDNNITPKQPYNNNIPWLNEDMTWKDRTTIDNFRLRLGTEIDIPDTDWIVDADWIWQISRRTDDRMEAAWPMTIAALRCQAGPFGDQCWNPFSTAWLASTEDGELQPAWRDPNAAEVNTEEENRFAGIHLSQMQRTIGMHIIDLVANNSSIYDLPWNDQPVGIAAGLHYRTESEEFRPDAMGALGLGIGTADFDPWSGNTSINYQMTEEETRAVFVELSLPLIDHEFWGQMEAQVAARYAEFEARGGLSTAGRKVNFDTVIPKLAIRYQPLDFLALRASLTQGYVLPGMFQLFNPTLAQSGSYSNSVQSLSDYICDNMPELVACTDAGDGGVVPNVLTPDSEAPELDAEVSDLYNFGLSLQFLDGDLNFDVDYTTVDFNGRVDRFAASSNISAAGIGFTQHAREMCPGTELDYDNEQRTDRSNVGEYLANTSASELECRRQAAISWVQDHEMGVAGSTIQRGGIDGLQLEAVDSPWTNQGEQTTTSVIWGARYRFEAESIPYIGGDYGSFALSMSATQMVEMSIVRFTADSGHAYGGIRVDGVGNRNNGVHYIRSLNELFWSLPATPEWRVNANVRWFYGDHIAQFGVRWHSSLRDVMASWDEVLNDDRGFDLSGTWVNGQPRAGEGTDGAEVVTLAEDKVCADQDRNPYCRIDSRHYWDASYTYTRPDIFGFGYASLNLSMRNIFNANPDPMPSGVGYDTYVDNIMGRIAFMRLTVGF
;
A
#
# COMPACT_ATOMS: atom_id res chain seq x y z
N ASP A 1 9.49 1.36 -18.15
CA ASP A 1 10.44 0.32 -18.59
C ASP A 1 10.71 -0.73 -17.51
N GLY A 2 9.71 -1.12 -16.69
CA GLY A 2 9.88 -2.06 -15.55
C GLY A 2 9.71 -3.55 -15.88
N ASP A 3 9.42 -3.89 -17.13
CA ASP A 3 9.09 -5.24 -17.61
C ASP A 3 10.34 -6.07 -17.98
N GLY A 4 11.51 -5.43 -17.95
CA GLY A 4 12.77 -6.00 -18.38
C GLY A 4 12.82 -6.32 -19.87
N ILE A 5 11.99 -5.70 -20.72
CA ILE A 5 12.17 -5.67 -22.17
C ILE A 5 13.06 -4.47 -22.48
N PRO A 6 14.23 -4.66 -23.12
CA PRO A 6 15.00 -3.56 -23.66
C PRO A 6 14.23 -2.89 -24.80
N ASP A 7 13.56 -1.78 -24.51
CA ASP A 7 12.82 -0.94 -25.46
C ASP A 7 13.77 -0.27 -26.48
N ARG A 8 14.18 -1.02 -27.51
CA ARG A 8 15.16 -0.55 -28.51
C ARG A 8 14.56 0.30 -29.61
N PHE A 9 13.27 0.15 -29.90
CA PHE A 9 12.57 0.87 -30.96
C PHE A 9 11.54 1.87 -30.44
N ASP A 10 11.58 2.19 -29.15
CA ASP A 10 10.59 3.04 -28.51
C ASP A 10 10.97 4.54 -28.60
N PRO A 11 10.15 5.38 -29.26
CA PRO A 11 10.27 6.83 -29.23
C PRO A 11 9.58 7.48 -28.01
N ASP A 12 9.60 6.84 -26.82
CA ASP A 12 9.01 7.27 -25.54
C ASP A 12 9.56 8.56 -24.91
N THR A 13 10.18 9.40 -25.74
CA THR A 13 10.46 10.78 -25.39
C THR A 13 9.18 11.61 -25.55
N LEU A 14 8.59 11.94 -24.40
CA LEU A 14 7.64 13.03 -24.18
C LEU A 14 7.87 14.17 -25.21
N GLY A 15 6.97 14.34 -26.18
CA GLY A 15 7.02 15.38 -27.22
C GLY A 15 7.26 14.92 -28.65
N ASN A 16 7.59 13.65 -28.90
CA ASN A 16 7.82 13.11 -30.24
C ASN A 16 6.63 12.37 -30.87
N GLY A 17 5.46 12.36 -30.21
CA GLY A 17 4.27 11.68 -30.73
C GLY A 17 4.36 10.15 -30.80
N GLY A 18 5.38 9.54 -30.19
CA GLY A 18 5.55 8.09 -30.06
C GLY A 18 4.41 7.39 -29.31
N VAL A 19 4.27 6.07 -29.48
CA VAL A 19 3.29 5.28 -28.71
C VAL A 19 3.79 5.16 -27.28
N ARG A 20 3.04 5.72 -26.32
CA ARG A 20 3.40 5.60 -24.90
C ARG A 20 3.05 4.22 -24.37
N LEU A 21 4.03 3.58 -23.76
CA LEU A 21 3.87 2.26 -23.18
C LEU A 21 3.82 2.38 -21.65
N PHE A 22 2.62 2.23 -21.10
CA PHE A 22 2.40 2.18 -19.66
C PHE A 22 2.56 0.73 -19.20
N GLU A 23 3.79 0.27 -19.04
CA GLU A 23 4.08 -1.11 -18.63
C GLU A 23 4.28 -1.20 -17.12
N ASP A 24 3.77 -2.28 -16.53
CA ASP A 24 3.86 -2.59 -15.10
C ASP A 24 3.44 -1.45 -14.16
N VAL A 25 2.15 -1.12 -14.18
CA VAL A 25 1.56 -0.25 -13.15
C VAL A 25 1.35 -1.06 -11.87
N ARG A 26 2.40 -1.17 -11.07
CA ARG A 26 2.30 -1.74 -9.72
C ARG A 26 1.77 -0.66 -8.76
N ALA A 27 0.50 -0.78 -8.36
CA ALA A 27 -0.05 0.00 -7.26
C ALA A 27 0.39 -0.61 -5.91
N TRP A 28 1.65 -0.39 -5.51
CA TRP A 28 2.17 -0.89 -4.23
C TRP A 28 1.73 0.00 -3.05
N HIS A 29 1.26 -0.64 -1.98
CA HIS A 29 0.61 -0.03 -0.81
C HIS A 29 1.59 0.51 0.27
N ASP A 30 2.90 0.31 0.13
CA ASP A 30 3.87 0.71 1.15
C ASP A 30 5.00 1.56 0.57
N ASN A 31 4.78 2.86 0.54
CA ASN A 31 5.87 3.85 0.44
C ASN A 31 5.65 4.96 1.47
N ASN A 32 5.57 4.57 2.75
CA ASN A 32 5.64 5.51 3.85
C ASN A 32 7.12 5.89 4.07
N ILE A 33 7.67 6.71 3.17
CA ILE A 33 8.98 7.33 3.39
C ILE A 33 8.76 8.48 4.38
N THR A 34 8.91 8.17 5.67
CA THR A 34 8.93 9.18 6.74
C THR A 34 10.14 10.12 6.53
N PRO A 35 9.93 11.43 6.30
CA PRO A 35 11.05 12.36 6.17
C PRO A 35 11.70 12.59 7.53
N LYS A 36 13.01 12.35 7.63
CA LYS A 36 13.82 12.74 8.79
C LYS A 36 13.78 14.26 8.99
N GLN A 37 13.49 14.69 10.22
CA GLN A 37 13.69 16.07 10.64
C GLN A 37 15.18 16.43 10.69
N PRO A 38 15.61 17.63 10.24
CA PRO A 38 17.02 17.99 10.24
C PRO A 38 17.33 19.07 11.28
N TYR A 39 17.76 18.71 12.50
CA TYR A 39 18.64 19.55 13.31
C TYR A 39 19.59 18.68 14.14
N ASN A 40 20.87 19.07 14.15
CA ASN A 40 22.02 18.25 14.48
C ASN A 40 22.84 18.90 15.61
N ASN A 41 23.11 18.20 16.72
CA ASN A 41 24.47 17.81 17.13
C ASN A 41 24.55 17.10 18.50
N ASN A 42 25.55 16.21 18.59
CA ASN A 42 26.20 15.66 19.80
C ASN A 42 25.55 14.45 20.51
N ILE A 43 26.31 13.34 20.44
CA ILE A 43 25.99 11.91 20.67
C ILE A 43 25.44 11.26 19.37
N PRO A 44 26.12 10.27 18.75
CA PRO A 44 25.81 9.83 17.36
C PRO A 44 24.39 9.29 17.10
N TRP A 45 23.61 9.08 18.17
CA TRP A 45 22.30 8.43 18.19
C TRP A 45 21.24 9.22 18.98
N LEU A 46 21.60 10.40 19.52
CA LEU A 46 20.71 11.29 20.27
C LEU A 46 20.70 12.68 19.63
N ASN A 47 19.53 13.30 19.56
CA ASN A 47 19.38 14.72 19.29
C ASN A 47 19.69 15.54 20.56
N GLU A 48 19.90 16.87 20.42
CA GLU A 48 20.17 17.77 21.56
C GLU A 48 19.02 17.83 22.58
N ASP A 49 17.81 17.45 22.16
CA ASP A 49 16.60 17.33 22.98
C ASP A 49 16.40 15.92 23.56
N MET A 50 17.41 15.04 23.44
CA MET A 50 17.40 13.65 23.88
C MET A 50 16.40 12.73 23.15
N THR A 51 15.93 13.13 21.96
CA THR A 51 15.16 12.24 21.07
C THR A 51 16.06 11.33 20.24
N TRP A 52 15.55 10.13 19.89
CA TRP A 52 16.33 9.06 19.26
C TRP A 52 16.55 9.31 17.77
N LYS A 53 17.71 8.89 17.24
CA LYS A 53 17.99 8.95 15.79
C LYS A 53 18.11 7.54 15.21
N ASP A 54 17.04 7.07 14.58
CA ASP A 54 17.08 5.83 13.79
C ASP A 54 18.12 5.93 12.67
N ARG A 55 18.92 4.88 12.51
CA ARG A 55 20.00 4.84 11.52
C ARG A 55 19.79 3.68 10.55
N THR A 56 19.43 4.04 9.32
CA THR A 56 19.53 3.18 8.16
C THR A 56 20.88 3.39 7.48
N THR A 57 21.66 2.33 7.33
CA THR A 57 22.89 2.30 6.52
C THR A 57 22.66 1.40 5.32
N ILE A 58 23.03 1.85 4.12
CA ILE A 58 22.87 1.10 2.88
C ILE A 58 24.23 1.02 2.18
N ASP A 59 24.73 -0.20 2.04
CA ASP A 59 25.95 -0.53 1.31
C ASP A 59 25.57 -1.19 -0.01
N ASN A 60 25.85 -0.53 -1.13
CA ASN A 60 25.53 -1.04 -2.46
C ASN A 60 26.81 -1.29 -3.26
N PHE A 61 26.91 -2.46 -3.86
CA PHE A 61 27.94 -2.76 -4.85
C PHE A 61 27.29 -3.33 -6.11
N ARG A 62 27.61 -2.74 -7.26
CA ARG A 62 27.14 -3.19 -8.56
C ARG A 62 28.32 -3.27 -9.52
N LEU A 63 28.43 -4.42 -10.19
CA LEU A 63 29.34 -4.66 -11.30
C LEU A 63 28.49 -4.89 -12.56
N ARG A 64 28.76 -4.16 -13.63
CA ARG A 64 28.18 -4.38 -14.96
C ARG A 64 29.33 -4.59 -15.94
N LEU A 65 29.28 -5.69 -16.68
CA LEU A 65 30.14 -5.96 -17.82
C LEU A 65 29.22 -6.08 -19.04
N GLY A 66 29.26 -5.07 -19.91
CA GLY A 66 28.52 -5.05 -21.15
C GLY A 66 29.47 -5.09 -22.36
N THR A 67 29.03 -5.73 -23.44
CA THR A 67 29.65 -5.61 -24.75
C THR A 67 28.57 -5.44 -25.80
N GLU A 68 28.83 -4.56 -26.76
CA GLU A 68 28.06 -4.42 -27.99
C GLU A 68 28.95 -4.92 -29.14
N ILE A 69 28.37 -5.70 -30.05
CA ILE A 69 29.06 -6.29 -31.20
C ILE A 69 28.27 -5.94 -32.45
N ASP A 70 28.84 -5.06 -33.26
CA ASP A 70 28.36 -4.81 -34.62
C ASP A 70 28.90 -5.90 -35.55
N ILE A 71 28.01 -6.63 -36.24
CA ILE A 71 28.42 -7.64 -37.20
C ILE A 71 28.77 -6.93 -38.53
N PRO A 72 30.05 -6.97 -38.98
CA PRO A 72 30.47 -6.23 -40.16
C PRO A 72 29.67 -6.60 -41.41
N ASP A 73 29.43 -5.60 -42.26
CA ASP A 73 28.67 -5.73 -43.52
C ASP A 73 27.22 -6.23 -43.34
N THR A 74 26.67 -6.08 -42.13
CA THR A 74 25.26 -6.31 -41.81
C THR A 74 24.76 -5.22 -40.86
N ASP A 75 23.43 -5.08 -40.73
CA ASP A 75 22.80 -4.17 -39.76
C ASP A 75 22.48 -4.86 -38.42
N TRP A 76 23.12 -6.01 -38.15
CA TRP A 76 22.96 -6.73 -36.89
C TRP A 76 23.85 -6.15 -35.79
N ILE A 77 23.22 -5.80 -34.67
CA ILE A 77 23.87 -5.40 -33.43
C ILE A 77 23.51 -6.44 -32.37
N VAL A 78 24.52 -6.96 -31.68
CA VAL A 78 24.35 -7.90 -30.56
C VAL A 78 24.89 -7.30 -29.28
N ASP A 79 24.03 -7.20 -28.29
CA ASP A 79 24.33 -6.68 -26.97
C ASP A 79 24.32 -7.82 -25.96
N ALA A 80 25.35 -7.85 -25.13
CA ALA A 80 25.47 -8.79 -24.05
C ALA A 80 25.83 -8.05 -22.77
N ASP A 81 24.94 -8.11 -21.78
CA ASP A 81 25.12 -7.52 -20.48
C ASP A 81 25.15 -8.61 -19.40
N TRP A 82 26.16 -8.54 -18.55
CA TRP A 82 26.22 -9.28 -17.31
C TRP A 82 26.26 -8.29 -16.15
N ILE A 83 25.28 -8.40 -15.25
CA ILE A 83 25.19 -7.53 -14.08
C ILE A 83 25.18 -8.40 -12.83
N TRP A 84 26.05 -8.06 -11.89
CA TRP A 84 26.02 -8.59 -10.54
C TRP A 84 25.89 -7.44 -9.55
N GLN A 85 24.94 -7.55 -8.64
CA GLN A 85 24.70 -6.54 -7.62
C GLN A 85 24.46 -7.21 -6.26
N ILE A 86 24.94 -6.53 -5.23
CA ILE A 86 24.58 -6.81 -3.84
C ILE A 86 24.28 -5.50 -3.13
N SER A 87 23.17 -5.47 -2.41
CA SER A 87 22.77 -4.37 -1.53
C SER A 87 22.64 -4.91 -0.12
N ARG A 88 23.25 -4.26 0.85
CA ARG A 88 23.08 -4.55 2.26
C ARG A 88 22.51 -3.32 2.95
N ARG A 89 21.29 -3.45 3.44
CA ARG A 89 20.67 -2.48 4.35
C ARG A 89 20.80 -2.97 5.77
N THR A 90 21.26 -2.10 6.66
CA THR A 90 21.27 -2.33 8.10
C THR A 90 20.48 -1.20 8.76
N ASP A 91 19.46 -1.56 9.52
CA ASP A 91 18.64 -0.64 10.30
C ASP A 91 18.98 -0.84 11.77
N ASP A 92 19.61 0.18 12.35
CA ASP A 92 19.88 0.26 13.79
C ASP A 92 18.85 1.20 14.42
N ARG A 93 18.03 0.66 15.33
CA ARG A 93 16.99 1.43 16.05
C ARG A 93 16.92 1.05 17.52
N MET A 94 16.37 1.95 18.33
CA MET A 94 16.11 1.68 19.74
C MET A 94 14.66 1.26 19.92
N GLU A 95 14.47 0.06 20.46
CA GLU A 95 13.15 -0.54 20.66
C GLU A 95 12.92 -0.79 22.15
N ALA A 96 11.71 -0.52 22.63
CA ALA A 96 11.30 -0.95 23.95
C ALA A 96 11.17 -2.49 23.94
N ALA A 97 12.02 -3.18 24.70
CA ALA A 97 11.94 -4.63 24.86
C ALA A 97 10.56 -5.06 25.41
N TRP A 98 9.98 -4.29 26.34
CA TRP A 98 8.66 -4.59 26.93
C TRP A 98 7.84 -3.32 27.23
N PRO A 99 6.90 -2.90 26.35
CA PRO A 99 6.09 -1.70 26.53
C PRO A 99 5.32 -1.67 27.84
N MET A 100 4.73 -2.81 28.26
CA MET A 100 4.02 -2.94 29.53
C MET A 100 4.96 -2.81 30.74
N THR A 101 6.21 -3.23 30.61
CA THR A 101 7.21 -3.07 31.64
C THR A 101 7.68 -1.62 31.74
N ILE A 102 7.84 -0.93 30.61
CA ILE A 102 8.15 0.52 30.60
C ILE A 102 6.96 1.32 31.12
N ALA A 103 5.74 0.99 30.71
CA ALA A 103 4.52 1.57 31.25
C ALA A 103 4.43 1.30 32.75
N ALA A 104 4.75 0.10 33.22
CA ALA A 104 4.76 -0.22 34.63
C ALA A 104 5.89 0.51 35.39
N LEU A 105 7.07 0.67 34.81
CA LEU A 105 8.15 1.52 35.35
C LEU A 105 7.71 2.99 35.47
N ARG A 106 6.75 3.42 34.64
CA ARG A 106 6.14 4.75 34.62
C ARG A 106 4.81 4.85 35.37
N CYS A 107 4.36 3.78 36.03
CA CYS A 107 3.05 3.71 36.69
C CYS A 107 1.86 3.98 35.75
N GLN A 108 1.96 3.47 34.53
CA GLN A 108 1.01 3.66 33.42
C GLN A 108 0.55 2.33 32.82
N ALA A 109 0.89 1.19 33.45
CA ALA A 109 0.48 -0.11 32.94
C ALA A 109 -0.93 -0.49 33.41
N GLY A 110 -1.47 -1.57 32.82
CA GLY A 110 -2.77 -2.14 33.20
C GLY A 110 -3.97 -1.46 32.52
N PRO A 111 -5.17 -2.03 32.65
CA PRO A 111 -6.38 -1.58 31.95
C PRO A 111 -6.77 -0.13 32.29
N PHE A 112 -6.35 0.36 33.45
CA PHE A 112 -6.66 1.69 33.96
C PHE A 112 -5.45 2.63 34.00
N GLY A 113 -4.28 2.19 33.50
CA GLY A 113 -3.06 3.00 33.47
C GLY A 113 -2.49 3.32 34.85
N ASP A 114 -2.63 2.42 35.82
CA ASP A 114 -2.27 2.62 37.24
C ASP A 114 -1.34 1.54 37.82
N GLN A 115 -0.94 0.55 37.02
CA GLN A 115 -0.03 -0.51 37.47
C GLN A 115 1.42 -0.05 37.42
N CYS A 116 2.15 -0.31 38.50
CA CYS A 116 3.55 0.07 38.68
C CYS A 116 4.45 -1.16 38.86
N TRP A 117 5.67 -1.11 38.31
CA TRP A 117 6.71 -2.12 38.53
C TRP A 117 8.08 -1.45 38.65
N ASN A 118 8.76 -1.63 39.80
CA ASN A 118 10.14 -1.15 40.00
C ASN A 118 11.08 -2.35 40.30
N PRO A 119 11.85 -2.82 39.32
CA PRO A 119 12.76 -3.96 39.49
C PRO A 119 14.04 -3.60 40.28
N PHE A 120 14.30 -2.32 40.55
CA PHE A 120 15.53 -1.85 41.22
C PHE A 120 15.36 -1.63 42.73
N SER A 121 14.23 -2.04 43.30
CA SER A 121 13.94 -2.05 44.75
C SER A 121 13.98 -0.70 45.48
N THR A 122 13.92 0.43 44.79
CA THR A 122 13.67 1.72 45.45
C THR A 122 12.17 1.86 45.69
N ALA A 123 11.71 1.44 46.87
CA ALA A 123 10.30 1.55 47.23
C ALA A 123 9.82 3.00 47.09
N TRP A 124 8.81 3.21 46.24
CA TRP A 124 8.14 4.52 46.00
C TRP A 124 7.26 4.95 47.18
N LEU A 125 7.12 4.09 48.18
CA LEU A 125 6.43 4.35 49.44
C LEU A 125 7.48 4.77 50.46
N ALA A 126 7.36 5.98 50.99
CA ALA A 126 8.18 6.40 52.13
C ALA A 126 7.92 5.45 53.28
N SER A 127 8.94 4.82 53.88
CA SER A 127 8.77 4.08 55.12
C SER A 127 9.21 4.93 56.31
N THR A 128 8.63 4.70 57.49
CA THR A 128 9.25 5.16 58.74
C THR A 128 10.60 4.45 58.94
N GLU A 129 11.38 4.94 59.90
CA GLU A 129 12.64 4.31 60.35
C GLU A 129 12.43 2.85 60.82
N ASP A 130 11.19 2.50 61.16
CA ASP A 130 10.73 1.17 61.59
C ASP A 130 10.13 0.30 60.45
N GLY A 131 10.11 0.80 59.20
CA GLY A 131 9.66 0.04 58.02
C GLY A 131 8.17 0.09 57.69
N GLU A 132 7.38 0.96 58.34
CA GLU A 132 5.95 1.13 58.01
C GLU A 132 5.77 2.03 56.78
N LEU A 133 5.03 1.55 55.78
CA LEU A 133 4.73 2.28 54.53
C LEU A 133 3.81 3.48 54.83
N GLN A 134 4.26 4.69 54.47
CA GLN A 134 3.50 5.93 54.57
C GLN A 134 2.63 6.15 53.32
N PRO A 135 1.43 6.75 53.47
CA PRO A 135 0.50 7.01 52.38
C PRO A 135 0.89 8.19 51.46
N ALA A 136 2.01 8.87 51.73
CA ALA A 136 2.48 9.99 50.93
C ALA A 136 3.57 9.54 49.95
N TRP A 137 3.39 9.89 48.68
CA TRP A 137 4.36 9.70 47.60
C TRP A 137 5.69 10.39 47.95
N ARG A 138 6.84 9.74 47.66
CA ARG A 138 8.17 10.36 47.81
C ARG A 138 8.34 11.54 46.85
N ASP A 139 9.19 12.50 47.24
CA ASP A 139 9.59 13.62 46.38
C ASP A 139 10.23 13.09 45.08
N PRO A 140 9.73 13.46 43.89
CA PRO A 140 10.30 13.06 42.61
C PRO A 140 11.78 13.40 42.41
N ASN A 141 12.35 14.30 43.23
CA ASN A 141 13.75 14.73 43.16
C ASN A 141 14.66 14.06 44.21
N ALA A 142 14.17 13.07 44.97
CA ALA A 142 14.99 12.36 45.94
C ALA A 142 16.09 11.54 45.26
N ALA A 143 17.28 11.48 45.87
CA ALA A 143 18.47 10.86 45.27
C ALA A 143 18.34 9.33 45.06
N GLU A 144 17.35 8.71 45.71
CA GLU A 144 17.02 7.29 45.64
C GLU A 144 15.93 6.98 44.61
N VAL A 145 15.34 7.99 43.96
CA VAL A 145 14.41 7.80 42.83
C VAL A 145 15.24 7.62 41.57
N ASN A 146 14.88 6.64 40.72
CA ASN A 146 15.52 6.46 39.42
C ASN A 146 15.48 7.80 38.68
N THR A 147 16.63 8.23 38.19
CA THR A 147 16.72 9.41 37.35
C THR A 147 15.81 9.26 36.13
N GLU A 148 15.39 10.39 35.56
CA GLU A 148 14.66 10.39 34.29
C GLU A 148 15.42 9.60 33.21
N GLU A 149 16.74 9.66 33.25
CA GLU A 149 17.65 8.92 32.39
C GLU A 149 17.55 7.39 32.60
N GLU A 150 17.60 6.91 33.85
CA GLU A 150 17.45 5.48 34.18
C GLU A 150 16.07 4.93 33.81
N ASN A 151 14.99 5.70 34.02
CA ASN A 151 13.63 5.31 33.59
C ASN A 151 13.47 5.34 32.06
N ARG A 152 14.26 6.15 31.35
CA ARG A 152 14.27 6.19 29.88
C ARG A 152 15.10 5.06 29.29
N PHE A 153 16.14 4.57 29.96
CA PHE A 153 16.98 3.45 29.47
C PHE A 153 16.52 2.07 29.93
N ALA A 154 15.74 1.96 31.00
CA ALA A 154 15.21 0.69 31.47
C ALA A 154 14.30 0.04 30.43
N GLY A 155 14.66 -1.15 29.96
CA GLY A 155 13.86 -1.92 29.00
C GLY A 155 13.97 -1.45 27.55
N ILE A 156 14.99 -0.66 27.17
CA ILE A 156 15.30 -0.36 25.77
C ILE A 156 16.43 -1.27 25.27
N HIS A 157 16.27 -1.87 24.10
CA HIS A 157 17.31 -2.63 23.40
C HIS A 157 17.68 -1.96 22.08
N LEU A 158 18.93 -2.14 21.66
CA LEU A 158 19.39 -1.75 20.33
C LEU A 158 19.08 -2.90 19.38
N SER A 159 18.05 -2.70 18.57
CA SER A 159 17.70 -3.59 17.49
C SER A 159 18.57 -3.30 16.28
N GLN A 160 19.19 -4.34 15.74
CA GLN A 160 19.96 -4.29 14.50
C GLN A 160 19.37 -5.32 13.54
N MET A 161 18.61 -4.83 12.58
CA MET A 161 18.06 -5.66 11.51
C MET A 161 18.90 -5.48 10.25
N GLN A 162 19.11 -6.58 9.53
CA GLN A 162 19.88 -6.56 8.30
C GLN A 162 19.07 -7.19 7.18
N ARG A 163 19.00 -6.52 6.03
CA ARG A 163 18.46 -7.04 4.79
C ARG A 163 19.55 -7.03 3.73
N THR A 164 19.84 -8.18 3.15
CA THR A 164 20.79 -8.34 2.05
C THR A 164 20.01 -8.74 0.81
N ILE A 165 20.13 -7.97 -0.26
CA ILE A 165 19.50 -8.25 -1.55
C ILE A 165 20.62 -8.53 -2.55
N GLY A 166 20.59 -9.70 -3.17
CA GLY A 166 21.49 -10.10 -4.25
C GLY A 166 20.76 -10.10 -5.58
N MET A 167 21.46 -9.74 -6.66
CA MET A 167 20.92 -9.78 -8.01
C MET A 167 22.01 -10.20 -8.99
N HIS A 168 21.65 -11.11 -9.90
CA HIS A 168 22.49 -11.58 -10.98
C HIS A 168 21.68 -11.61 -12.28
N ILE A 169 22.10 -10.83 -13.28
CA ILE A 169 21.41 -10.71 -14.57
C ILE A 169 22.38 -11.08 -15.69
N ILE A 170 21.87 -11.85 -16.65
CA ILE A 170 22.45 -12.01 -17.98
C ILE A 170 21.37 -11.56 -18.97
N ASP A 171 21.70 -10.60 -19.80
CA ASP A 171 20.84 -10.10 -20.87
C ASP A 171 21.57 -10.22 -22.21
N LEU A 172 20.90 -10.77 -23.20
CA LEU A 172 21.42 -10.94 -24.55
C LEU A 172 20.37 -10.46 -25.53
N VAL A 173 20.67 -9.42 -26.30
CA VAL A 173 19.75 -8.87 -27.30
C VAL A 173 20.43 -8.84 -28.64
N ALA A 174 19.77 -9.35 -29.67
CA ALA A 174 20.17 -9.19 -31.04
C ALA A 174 19.09 -8.38 -31.76
N ASN A 175 19.48 -7.30 -32.42
CA ASN A 175 18.57 -6.47 -33.20
C ASN A 175 19.11 -6.24 -34.61
N ASN A 176 18.18 -6.01 -35.52
CA ASN A 176 18.45 -5.61 -36.89
C ASN A 176 17.35 -4.64 -37.33
N SER A 177 17.73 -3.41 -37.70
CA SER A 177 16.79 -2.36 -38.07
C SER A 177 16.28 -2.46 -39.51
N SER A 178 16.78 -3.42 -40.30
CA SER A 178 16.59 -3.48 -41.75
C SER A 178 16.48 -4.92 -42.31
N ILE A 179 15.75 -5.82 -41.62
CA ILE A 179 15.76 -7.24 -42.00
C ILE A 179 15.09 -7.52 -43.35
N TYR A 180 14.08 -6.72 -43.72
CA TYR A 180 13.31 -6.89 -44.95
C TYR A 180 12.53 -5.63 -45.31
N ASP A 181 12.44 -5.30 -46.60
CA ASP A 181 11.64 -4.18 -47.11
C ASP A 181 10.22 -4.65 -47.49
N LEU A 182 9.20 -3.90 -47.11
CA LEU A 182 7.83 -4.22 -47.52
C LEU A 182 7.63 -3.88 -49.00
N PRO A 183 6.87 -4.67 -49.78
CA PRO A 183 6.66 -4.42 -51.22
C PRO A 183 5.99 -3.08 -51.57
N TRP A 184 5.47 -2.36 -50.58
CA TRP A 184 4.70 -1.13 -50.70
C TRP A 184 5.20 -0.01 -49.77
N ASN A 185 6.31 -0.23 -49.05
CA ASN A 185 6.96 0.79 -48.23
C ASN A 185 8.48 0.60 -48.27
N ASP A 186 9.21 1.66 -48.58
CA ASP A 186 10.67 1.68 -48.69
C ASP A 186 11.37 1.77 -47.32
N GLN A 187 10.62 1.99 -46.23
CA GLN A 187 11.14 1.87 -44.88
C GLN A 187 11.26 0.38 -44.49
N PRO A 188 12.40 -0.04 -43.93
CA PRO A 188 12.63 -1.45 -43.71
C PRO A 188 12.03 -1.92 -42.37
N VAL A 189 11.72 -3.20 -42.29
CA VAL A 189 11.23 -3.86 -41.06
C VAL A 189 12.38 -4.02 -40.08
N GLY A 190 12.15 -3.63 -38.83
CA GLY A 190 13.03 -3.90 -37.70
C GLY A 190 12.64 -5.18 -36.97
N ILE A 191 13.63 -5.91 -36.46
CA ILE A 191 13.45 -7.03 -35.53
C ILE A 191 14.40 -6.89 -34.34
N ALA A 192 13.92 -7.22 -33.16
CA ALA A 192 14.74 -7.52 -32.00
C ALA A 192 14.32 -8.86 -31.40
N ALA A 193 15.29 -9.62 -30.90
CA ALA A 193 15.02 -10.80 -30.11
C ALA A 193 16.08 -10.91 -29.02
N GLY A 194 15.68 -11.41 -27.86
CA GLY A 194 16.61 -11.51 -26.75
C GLY A 194 16.26 -12.59 -25.74
N LEU A 195 17.25 -12.85 -24.89
CA LEU A 195 17.19 -13.78 -23.78
C LEU A 195 17.54 -13.01 -22.50
N HIS A 196 16.74 -13.20 -21.48
CA HIS A 196 16.93 -12.60 -20.18
C HIS A 196 16.98 -13.69 -19.12
N TYR A 197 18.02 -13.69 -18.31
CA TYR A 197 18.14 -14.53 -17.13
C TYR A 197 18.42 -13.66 -15.93
N ARG A 198 17.62 -13.78 -14.89
CA ARG A 198 17.78 -13.03 -13.65
C ARG A 198 17.63 -13.96 -12.45
N THR A 199 18.44 -13.73 -11.44
CA THR A 199 18.28 -14.35 -10.13
C THR A 199 18.32 -13.23 -9.10
N GLU A 200 17.25 -13.11 -8.33
CA GLU A 200 17.14 -12.18 -7.21
C GLU A 200 17.10 -12.99 -5.92
N SER A 201 17.92 -12.63 -4.95
CA SER A 201 17.89 -13.24 -3.63
C SER A 201 17.66 -12.17 -2.59
N GLU A 202 16.86 -12.52 -1.59
CA GLU A 202 16.64 -11.68 -0.44
C GLU A 202 16.94 -12.49 0.81
N GLU A 203 17.74 -11.90 1.68
CA GLU A 203 18.07 -12.44 2.98
C GLU A 203 17.77 -11.39 4.05
N PHE A 204 16.78 -11.67 4.89
CA PHE A 204 16.47 -10.87 6.07
C PHE A 204 17.00 -11.56 7.33
N ARG A 205 17.79 -10.83 8.10
CA ARG A 205 18.34 -11.24 9.39
C ARG A 205 17.75 -10.35 10.49
N PRO A 206 16.86 -10.88 11.34
CA PRO A 206 16.40 -10.16 12.51
C PRO A 206 17.53 -9.96 13.51
N ASP A 207 17.35 -9.01 14.43
CA ASP A 207 18.19 -8.88 15.61
C ASP A 207 17.89 -10.04 16.60
N ALA A 208 18.72 -10.19 17.64
CA ALA A 208 18.58 -11.31 18.58
C ALA A 208 17.28 -11.27 19.41
N MET A 209 16.71 -10.09 19.71
CA MET A 209 15.42 -9.96 20.40
C MET A 209 14.26 -10.15 19.44
N GLY A 210 14.32 -9.61 18.23
CA GLY A 210 13.37 -9.93 17.16
C GLY A 210 13.29 -11.43 16.85
N ALA A 211 14.44 -12.12 16.77
CA ALA A 211 14.53 -13.56 16.54
C ALA A 211 13.99 -14.41 17.70
N LEU A 212 14.02 -13.87 18.93
CA LEU A 212 13.47 -14.52 20.13
C LEU A 212 12.01 -14.16 20.37
N GLY A 213 11.40 -13.31 19.54
CA GLY A 213 10.04 -12.81 19.78
C GLY A 213 9.93 -12.00 21.05
N LEU A 214 10.97 -11.24 21.38
CA LEU A 214 11.06 -10.38 22.55
C LEU A 214 11.32 -8.91 22.18
N GLY A 215 11.36 -8.58 20.88
CA GLY A 215 11.53 -7.23 20.34
C GLY A 215 10.25 -6.69 19.71
N ILE A 216 10.17 -5.38 19.46
CA ILE A 216 9.05 -4.79 18.70
C ILE A 216 9.36 -5.05 17.23
N GLY A 217 9.12 -6.28 16.81
CA GLY A 217 9.36 -6.68 15.44
C GLY A 217 8.41 -5.96 14.49
N THR A 218 8.75 -4.74 14.04
CA THR A 218 8.00 -3.94 13.03
C THR A 218 6.51 -4.27 13.03
N ALA A 219 5.83 -3.87 14.10
CA ALA A 219 4.40 -3.63 14.01
C ALA A 219 4.25 -2.44 13.05
N ASP A 220 4.30 -2.72 11.74
CA ASP A 220 4.19 -1.68 10.73
C ASP A 220 2.81 -1.03 10.74
N PHE A 221 1.84 -1.47 11.55
CA PHE A 221 0.52 -0.85 11.53
C PHE A 221 -0.34 -0.85 12.81
N ASP A 222 0.11 -1.33 13.97
CA ASP A 222 -0.74 -1.24 15.17
C ASP A 222 0.04 -1.17 16.50
N PRO A 223 -0.01 -0.04 17.24
CA PRO A 223 0.53 0.05 18.59
C PRO A 223 -0.15 -0.89 19.60
N TRP A 224 -1.24 -1.56 19.22
CA TRP A 224 -1.95 -2.59 20.01
C TRP A 224 -1.67 -4.02 19.55
N SER A 225 -0.98 -4.22 18.42
CA SER A 225 -0.56 -5.56 17.98
C SER A 225 0.60 -6.05 18.84
N GLY A 226 0.38 -7.18 19.51
CA GLY A 226 1.36 -7.78 20.40
C GLY A 226 2.68 -8.14 19.70
N ASN A 227 3.69 -8.34 20.54
CA ASN A 227 5.05 -8.77 20.23
C ASN A 227 5.15 -9.84 19.12
N THR A 228 5.61 -9.45 17.93
CA THR A 228 5.84 -10.31 16.76
C THR A 228 7.30 -10.72 16.70
N SER A 229 7.58 -12.04 16.72
CA SER A 229 8.91 -12.54 16.36
C SER A 229 9.12 -12.34 14.86
N ILE A 230 10.21 -11.67 14.48
CA ILE A 230 10.63 -11.64 13.08
C ILE A 230 11.66 -12.74 12.90
N ASN A 231 11.40 -13.67 11.99
CA ASN A 231 12.28 -14.79 11.71
C ASN A 231 13.36 -14.41 10.69
N TYR A 232 14.46 -15.16 10.70
CA TYR A 232 15.38 -15.17 9.57
C TYR A 232 14.62 -15.64 8.32
N GLN A 233 14.73 -14.88 7.23
CA GLN A 233 14.10 -15.21 5.95
C GLN A 233 15.18 -15.23 4.88
N MET A 234 15.08 -16.22 4.00
CA MET A 234 15.88 -16.27 2.78
C MET A 234 14.97 -16.74 1.65
N THR A 235 14.92 -15.99 0.57
CA THR A 235 14.11 -16.30 -0.61
C THR A 235 14.93 -16.05 -1.86
N GLU A 236 14.63 -16.79 -2.91
CA GLU A 236 15.27 -16.63 -4.21
C GLU A 236 14.21 -16.71 -5.30
N GLU A 237 14.24 -15.76 -6.23
CA GLU A 237 13.43 -15.75 -7.45
C GLU A 237 14.36 -15.87 -8.65
N GLU A 238 14.09 -16.87 -9.49
CA GLU A 238 14.80 -17.07 -10.75
C GLU A 238 13.86 -16.77 -11.91
N THR A 239 14.22 -15.81 -12.77
CA THR A 239 13.50 -15.46 -14.00
C THR A 239 14.28 -15.93 -15.22
N ARG A 240 13.61 -16.59 -16.16
CA ARG A 240 14.11 -16.92 -17.49
C ARG A 240 13.11 -16.40 -18.51
N ALA A 241 13.54 -15.57 -19.44
CA ALA A 241 12.66 -15.05 -20.48
C ALA A 241 13.32 -15.04 -21.85
N VAL A 242 12.48 -15.17 -22.86
CA VAL A 242 12.82 -14.93 -24.26
C VAL A 242 11.79 -13.97 -24.83
N PHE A 243 12.23 -13.03 -25.65
CA PHE A 243 11.33 -12.10 -26.31
C PHE A 243 11.67 -11.94 -27.78
N VAL A 244 10.66 -11.53 -28.54
CA VAL A 244 10.79 -11.08 -29.92
C VAL A 244 9.93 -9.84 -30.12
N GLU A 245 10.44 -8.89 -30.89
CA GLU A 245 9.77 -7.65 -31.24
C GLU A 245 9.99 -7.38 -32.74
N LEU A 246 8.94 -6.89 -33.38
CA LEU A 246 8.93 -6.47 -34.77
C LEU A 246 8.46 -5.03 -34.86
N SER A 247 9.22 -4.19 -35.57
CA SER A 247 8.82 -2.84 -35.95
C SER A 247 8.47 -2.83 -37.44
N LEU A 248 7.21 -2.58 -37.74
CA LEU A 248 6.62 -2.69 -39.08
C LEU A 248 6.19 -1.30 -39.58
N PRO A 249 6.95 -0.66 -40.49
CA PRO A 249 6.52 0.57 -41.14
C PRO A 249 5.48 0.22 -42.24
N LEU A 250 4.21 0.16 -41.89
CA LEU A 250 3.15 -0.35 -42.77
C LEU A 250 2.84 0.57 -43.97
N ILE A 251 2.86 1.89 -43.77
CA ILE A 251 2.52 2.90 -44.78
C ILE A 251 3.48 4.08 -44.66
N ASP A 252 4.02 4.54 -45.79
CA ASP A 252 4.65 5.85 -45.93
C ASP A 252 4.23 6.42 -47.29
N HIS A 253 3.23 7.30 -47.31
CA HIS A 253 2.61 7.76 -48.55
C HIS A 253 2.05 9.18 -48.44
N GLU A 254 2.32 10.04 -49.42
CA GLU A 254 1.90 11.46 -49.41
C GLU A 254 0.40 11.68 -49.15
N PHE A 255 -0.47 10.79 -49.66
CA PHE A 255 -1.92 10.88 -49.47
C PHE A 255 -2.45 10.18 -48.21
N TRP A 256 -1.83 9.06 -47.80
CA TRP A 256 -2.36 8.24 -46.70
C TRP A 256 -1.65 8.52 -45.37
N GLY A 257 -0.56 9.28 -45.39
CA GLY A 257 0.28 9.56 -44.23
C GLY A 257 1.23 8.40 -43.91
N GLN A 258 1.63 8.32 -42.65
CA GLN A 258 2.53 7.31 -42.12
C GLN A 258 1.78 6.37 -41.17
N MET A 259 2.05 5.08 -41.25
CA MET A 259 1.53 4.08 -40.31
C MET A 259 2.63 3.13 -39.91
N GLU A 260 2.81 2.94 -38.61
CA GLU A 260 3.73 1.97 -38.03
C GLU A 260 2.98 1.04 -37.06
N ALA A 261 3.42 -0.21 -37.00
CA ALA A 261 2.93 -1.17 -36.02
C ALA A 261 4.13 -1.85 -35.34
N GLN A 262 4.04 -2.02 -34.03
CA GLN A 262 4.97 -2.80 -33.25
C GLN A 262 4.26 -4.05 -32.73
N VAL A 263 4.87 -5.21 -32.94
CA VAL A 263 4.34 -6.49 -32.45
C VAL A 263 5.43 -7.17 -31.66
N ALA A 264 5.16 -7.45 -30.40
CA ALA A 264 6.11 -8.14 -29.53
C ALA A 264 5.42 -9.26 -28.74
N ALA A 265 6.23 -10.23 -28.34
CA ALA A 265 5.82 -11.27 -27.41
C ALA A 265 7.01 -11.66 -26.54
N ARG A 266 6.76 -11.82 -25.24
CA ARG A 266 7.74 -12.31 -24.26
C ARG A 266 7.19 -13.56 -23.60
N TYR A 267 7.96 -14.64 -23.61
CA TYR A 267 7.72 -15.80 -22.75
C TYR A 267 8.62 -15.70 -21.53
N ALA A 268 8.07 -15.87 -20.33
CA ALA A 268 8.82 -15.84 -19.09
C ALA A 268 8.43 -17.01 -18.17
N GLU A 269 9.45 -17.67 -17.62
CA GLU A 269 9.35 -18.64 -16.54
C GLU A 269 9.95 -18.05 -15.28
N PHE A 270 9.25 -18.22 -14.17
CA PHE A 270 9.68 -17.79 -12.85
C PHE A 270 9.68 -18.98 -11.90
N GLU A 271 10.77 -19.15 -11.16
CA GLU A 271 10.88 -20.15 -10.10
C GLU A 271 11.16 -19.43 -8.78
N ALA A 272 10.17 -19.45 -7.89
CA ALA A 272 10.23 -18.91 -6.55
C ALA A 272 10.69 -20.01 -5.59
N ARG A 273 11.68 -19.72 -4.73
CA ARG A 273 12.27 -20.68 -3.78
C ARG A 273 12.28 -20.13 -2.36
N GLY A 274 11.77 -20.92 -1.43
CA GLY A 274 11.86 -20.65 0.01
C GLY A 274 13.16 -21.19 0.64
N GLY A 275 13.71 -20.45 1.60
CA GLY A 275 14.93 -20.79 2.35
C GLY A 275 14.68 -21.60 3.63
N LEU A 276 15.67 -21.62 4.53
CA LEU A 276 15.83 -22.44 5.76
C LEU A 276 14.60 -23.20 6.33
N SER A 277 13.53 -22.51 6.71
CA SER A 277 12.31 -23.09 7.31
C SER A 277 11.34 -23.70 6.31
N THR A 278 11.38 -23.23 5.07
CA THR A 278 10.65 -23.72 3.89
C THR A 278 11.60 -24.40 2.89
N ALA A 279 12.78 -24.83 3.35
CA ALA A 279 13.90 -25.16 2.47
C ALA A 279 13.54 -26.30 1.51
N GLY A 280 13.68 -26.03 0.21
CA GLY A 280 13.38 -26.99 -0.85
C GLY A 280 11.95 -26.89 -1.40
N ARG A 281 11.09 -26.04 -0.84
CA ARG A 281 9.82 -25.67 -1.49
C ARG A 281 10.07 -24.76 -2.67
N LYS A 282 9.31 -24.99 -3.73
CA LYS A 282 9.40 -24.27 -4.99
C LYS A 282 8.01 -24.06 -5.55
N VAL A 283 7.76 -22.87 -6.07
CA VAL A 283 6.55 -22.55 -6.84
C VAL A 283 7.03 -22.03 -8.19
N ASN A 284 6.43 -22.53 -9.27
CA ASN A 284 6.77 -22.14 -10.63
C ASN A 284 5.60 -21.40 -11.25
N PHE A 285 5.93 -20.39 -12.04
CA PHE A 285 4.99 -19.58 -12.79
C PHE A 285 5.50 -19.44 -14.22
N ASP A 286 4.60 -19.46 -15.18
CA ASP A 286 4.92 -19.21 -16.58
C ASP A 286 3.87 -18.30 -17.21
N THR A 287 4.30 -17.50 -18.18
CA THR A 287 3.43 -16.55 -18.88
C THR A 287 3.94 -16.22 -20.27
N VAL A 288 3.01 -15.82 -21.15
CA VAL A 288 3.31 -15.19 -22.43
C VAL A 288 2.66 -13.81 -22.41
N ILE A 289 3.46 -12.77 -22.59
CA ILE A 289 3.02 -11.37 -22.59
C ILE A 289 3.06 -10.87 -24.04
N PRO A 290 1.91 -10.77 -24.73
CA PRO A 290 1.83 -10.17 -26.06
C PRO A 290 1.73 -8.64 -25.97
N LYS A 291 2.27 -7.95 -26.97
CA LYS A 291 2.19 -6.50 -27.12
C LYS A 291 1.92 -6.15 -28.59
N LEU A 292 0.92 -5.30 -28.81
CA LEU A 292 0.59 -4.74 -30.11
C LEU A 292 0.45 -3.23 -29.94
N ALA A 293 1.23 -2.45 -30.67
CA ALA A 293 1.11 -1.01 -30.74
C ALA A 293 0.98 -0.57 -32.20
N ILE A 294 0.14 0.43 -32.45
CA ILE A 294 -0.07 1.00 -33.78
C ILE A 294 -0.04 2.52 -33.65
N ARG A 295 0.70 3.19 -34.53
CA ARG A 295 0.64 4.63 -34.71
C ARG A 295 0.29 4.96 -36.15
N TYR A 296 -0.65 5.87 -36.31
CA TYR A 296 -1.11 6.37 -37.60
C TYR A 296 -1.07 7.89 -37.63
N GLN A 297 -0.25 8.45 -38.51
CA GLN A 297 -0.08 9.88 -38.73
C GLN A 297 -0.59 10.24 -40.13
N PRO A 298 -1.91 10.48 -40.29
CA PRO A 298 -2.50 10.87 -41.58
C PRO A 298 -2.01 12.24 -42.08
N LEU A 299 -1.61 13.14 -41.16
CA LEU A 299 -1.20 14.51 -41.43
C LEU A 299 -0.04 14.88 -40.50
N ASP A 300 0.83 15.79 -40.92
CA ASP A 300 2.02 16.19 -40.13
C ASP A 300 1.67 16.75 -38.74
N PHE A 301 0.48 17.33 -38.57
CA PHE A 301 0.02 17.88 -37.29
C PHE A 301 -0.76 16.87 -36.43
N LEU A 302 -1.06 15.67 -36.92
CA LEU A 302 -2.00 14.74 -36.28
C LEU A 302 -1.44 13.31 -36.27
N ALA A 303 -1.18 12.78 -35.08
CA ALA A 303 -0.88 11.37 -34.87
C ALA A 303 -1.93 10.72 -33.96
N LEU A 304 -2.39 9.54 -34.35
CA LEU A 304 -3.23 8.64 -33.56
C LEU A 304 -2.37 7.47 -33.11
N ARG A 305 -2.54 7.03 -31.87
CA ARG A 305 -1.85 5.86 -31.31
C ARG A 305 -2.84 4.94 -30.61
N ALA A 306 -2.55 3.66 -30.65
CA ALA A 306 -3.26 2.66 -29.86
C ALA A 306 -2.28 1.55 -29.45
N SER A 307 -2.45 1.01 -28.26
CA SER A 307 -1.71 -0.17 -27.82
C SER A 307 -2.58 -1.11 -27.00
N LEU A 308 -2.23 -2.39 -27.07
CA LEU A 308 -2.78 -3.49 -26.28
C LEU A 308 -1.60 -4.30 -25.77
N THR A 309 -1.55 -4.52 -24.46
CA THR A 309 -0.54 -5.38 -23.83
C THR A 309 -1.15 -6.07 -22.62
N GLN A 310 -0.42 -7.01 -22.07
CA GLN A 310 -0.77 -7.65 -20.80
C GLN A 310 0.32 -7.35 -19.75
N GLY A 311 -0.08 -7.28 -18.49
CA GLY A 311 0.85 -7.23 -17.36
C GLY A 311 0.79 -8.53 -16.56
N TYR A 312 1.89 -8.83 -15.86
CA TYR A 312 2.00 -10.05 -15.08
C TYR A 312 2.82 -9.79 -13.81
N VAL A 313 2.23 -10.03 -12.64
CA VAL A 313 2.84 -9.77 -11.35
C VAL A 313 2.80 -11.04 -10.50
N LEU A 314 3.97 -11.53 -10.12
CA LEU A 314 4.09 -12.67 -9.22
C LEU A 314 3.63 -12.31 -7.80
N PRO A 315 3.08 -13.27 -7.05
CA PRO A 315 2.97 -13.14 -5.61
C PRO A 315 4.34 -12.88 -4.98
N GLY A 316 4.36 -12.02 -3.96
CA GLY A 316 5.57 -11.75 -3.19
C GLY A 316 6.08 -13.00 -2.49
N MET A 317 7.40 -13.14 -2.39
CA MET A 317 8.02 -14.32 -1.76
C MET A 317 7.56 -14.55 -0.31
N PHE A 318 7.28 -13.48 0.43
CA PHE A 318 6.70 -13.55 1.77
C PHE A 318 5.29 -14.15 1.77
N GLN A 319 4.49 -13.90 0.74
CA GLN A 319 3.12 -14.43 0.61
C GLN A 319 3.15 -15.94 0.33
N LEU A 320 4.07 -16.37 -0.55
CA LEU A 320 4.23 -17.78 -0.95
C LEU A 320 4.84 -18.66 0.14
N PHE A 321 5.85 -18.15 0.86
CA PHE A 321 6.71 -18.95 1.72
C PHE A 321 6.80 -18.43 3.14
N ASN A 322 5.79 -17.69 3.63
CA ASN A 322 5.83 -17.13 4.98
C ASN A 322 6.26 -18.21 5.97
N PRO A 323 7.43 -18.10 6.60
CA PRO A 323 7.94 -19.17 7.40
C PRO A 323 7.23 -19.19 8.75
N THR A 324 6.08 -19.88 8.81
CA THR A 324 5.53 -20.40 10.07
C THR A 324 6.48 -21.48 10.57
N LEU A 325 7.56 -21.09 11.25
CA LEU A 325 8.34 -22.03 12.03
C LEU A 325 7.50 -22.48 13.23
N ALA A 326 6.72 -23.52 13.02
CA ALA A 326 6.19 -24.37 14.07
C ALA A 326 7.34 -25.24 14.63
N GLN A 327 8.29 -24.63 15.35
CA GLN A 327 9.21 -25.39 16.19
C GLN A 327 8.75 -25.31 17.64
N SER A 328 8.22 -26.45 18.10
CA SER A 328 7.96 -26.85 19.48
C SER A 328 8.44 -25.84 20.54
N GLY A 329 7.55 -24.92 20.92
CA GLY A 329 7.72 -24.04 22.08
C GLY A 329 8.19 -22.61 21.81
N SER A 330 8.37 -22.19 20.56
CA SER A 330 8.62 -20.77 20.23
C SER A 330 7.72 -20.37 19.06
N TYR A 331 6.63 -19.67 19.38
CA TYR A 331 5.58 -19.31 18.42
C TYR A 331 5.96 -18.06 17.61
N SER A 332 5.68 -18.12 16.31
CA SER A 332 5.50 -16.96 15.41
C SER A 332 4.08 -16.39 15.52
N ASN A 333 3.36 -16.69 16.61
CA ASN A 333 1.98 -16.27 16.78
C ASN A 333 1.98 -14.85 17.32
N SER A 334 1.53 -13.89 16.52
CA SER A 334 0.94 -12.71 17.13
C SER A 334 -0.25 -13.19 17.95
N VAL A 335 -0.22 -12.92 19.25
CA VAL A 335 -1.33 -13.21 20.14
C VAL A 335 -2.13 -11.92 20.20
N GLN A 336 -3.38 -11.97 19.75
CA GLN A 336 -4.23 -10.80 19.59
C GLN A 336 -5.51 -10.94 20.40
N SER A 337 -6.16 -9.80 20.64
CA SER A 337 -7.53 -9.79 21.12
C SER A 337 -8.46 -9.65 19.92
N LEU A 338 -9.27 -10.67 19.65
CA LEU A 338 -10.19 -10.69 18.51
C LEU A 338 -11.63 -10.61 18.98
N SER A 339 -12.49 -9.87 18.26
CA SER A 339 -13.93 -9.91 18.50
C SER A 339 -14.50 -11.18 17.88
N ASP A 340 -15.03 -12.06 18.72
CA ASP A 340 -15.69 -13.30 18.31
C ASP A 340 -17.20 -13.07 18.21
N TYR A 341 -17.78 -13.32 17.03
CA TYR A 341 -19.20 -13.11 16.78
C TYR A 341 -20.08 -13.96 17.68
N ILE A 342 -19.62 -15.15 18.13
CA ILE A 342 -20.35 -15.98 19.10
C ILE A 342 -20.41 -15.28 20.46
N CYS A 343 -19.30 -14.72 20.92
CA CYS A 343 -19.22 -14.05 22.21
C CYS A 343 -19.83 -12.64 22.21
N ASP A 344 -19.95 -12.01 21.05
CA ASP A 344 -20.74 -10.78 20.88
C ASP A 344 -22.25 -11.12 20.99
N ASN A 345 -22.73 -12.11 20.23
CA ASN A 345 -24.17 -12.42 20.19
C ASN A 345 -24.68 -13.29 21.36
N MET A 346 -23.81 -14.06 22.00
CA MET A 346 -24.12 -15.02 23.07
C MET A 346 -23.08 -14.95 24.21
N PRO A 347 -22.95 -13.80 24.89
CA PRO A 347 -21.94 -13.56 25.92
C PRO A 347 -22.10 -14.44 27.17
N GLU A 348 -23.26 -15.08 27.35
CA GLU A 348 -23.58 -15.97 28.47
C GLU A 348 -22.96 -17.36 28.36
N LEU A 349 -22.42 -17.73 27.19
CA LEU A 349 -21.79 -19.03 26.99
C LEU A 349 -20.49 -19.13 27.80
N VAL A 350 -20.21 -20.32 28.33
CA VAL A 350 -19.01 -20.57 29.15
C VAL A 350 -17.72 -20.24 28.38
N ALA A 351 -17.71 -20.47 27.06
CA ALA A 351 -16.59 -20.12 26.18
C ALA A 351 -16.27 -18.60 26.15
N CYS A 352 -17.21 -17.76 26.55
CA CYS A 352 -17.13 -16.30 26.51
C CYS A 352 -16.88 -15.68 27.90
N THR A 353 -16.55 -16.50 28.90
CA THR A 353 -16.29 -16.04 30.27
C THR A 353 -15.15 -15.02 30.31
N ASP A 354 -14.08 -15.27 29.55
CA ASP A 354 -12.88 -14.41 29.51
C ASP A 354 -12.96 -13.31 28.43
N ALA A 355 -14.05 -13.21 27.67
CA ALA A 355 -14.23 -12.17 26.67
C ALA A 355 -14.40 -10.78 27.32
N GLY A 356 -13.92 -9.72 26.67
CA GLY A 356 -14.23 -8.34 27.01
C GLY A 356 -15.54 -7.87 26.38
N ASP A 357 -15.80 -6.56 26.49
CA ASP A 357 -16.95 -5.92 25.85
C ASP A 357 -16.93 -6.10 24.33
N GLY A 358 -18.10 -6.32 23.71
CA GLY A 358 -18.22 -6.56 22.26
C GLY A 358 -17.61 -7.90 21.79
N GLY A 359 -17.65 -8.92 22.65
CA GLY A 359 -17.17 -10.27 22.33
C GLY A 359 -15.65 -10.39 22.16
N VAL A 360 -14.85 -9.46 22.70
CA VAL A 360 -13.39 -9.44 22.49
C VAL A 360 -12.70 -10.55 23.29
N VAL A 361 -12.33 -11.64 22.64
CA VAL A 361 -11.58 -12.75 23.24
C VAL A 361 -10.08 -12.41 23.27
N PRO A 362 -9.45 -12.30 24.46
CA PRO A 362 -8.02 -12.08 24.54
C PRO A 362 -7.24 -13.38 24.26
N ASN A 363 -5.97 -13.21 23.91
CA ASN A 363 -5.01 -14.30 23.76
C ASN A 363 -5.29 -15.31 22.62
N VAL A 364 -5.95 -14.87 21.54
CA VAL A 364 -6.17 -15.69 20.35
C VAL A 364 -4.90 -15.73 19.50
N LEU A 365 -4.50 -16.91 19.04
CA LEU A 365 -3.36 -17.07 18.15
C LEU A 365 -3.73 -16.62 16.74
N THR A 366 -2.99 -15.70 16.14
CA THR A 366 -3.24 -15.21 14.78
C THR A 366 -2.03 -15.41 13.89
N PRO A 367 -1.76 -16.66 13.44
CA PRO A 367 -0.67 -16.93 12.52
C PRO A 367 -1.01 -16.42 11.12
N ASP A 368 0.02 -15.99 10.39
CA ASP A 368 -0.09 -15.83 8.94
C ASP A 368 0.05 -17.19 8.28
N SER A 369 -0.83 -17.50 7.32
CA SER A 369 -0.77 -18.76 6.58
C SER A 369 0.16 -18.62 5.36
N GLU A 370 0.95 -19.65 5.09
CA GLU A 370 1.61 -19.80 3.79
C GLU A 370 0.57 -20.14 2.72
N ALA A 371 0.73 -19.59 1.50
CA ALA A 371 -0.19 -19.82 0.38
C ALA A 371 0.58 -20.16 -0.90
N PRO A 372 1.20 -21.36 -1.00
CA PRO A 372 1.92 -21.79 -2.19
C PRO A 372 1.04 -21.99 -3.43
N GLU A 373 -0.28 -22.06 -3.25
CA GLU A 373 -1.30 -22.18 -4.29
C GLU A 373 -1.74 -20.84 -4.90
N LEU A 374 -1.18 -19.71 -4.46
CA LEU A 374 -1.48 -18.41 -5.07
C LEU A 374 -1.10 -18.39 -6.54
N ASP A 375 -2.03 -17.90 -7.35
CA ASP A 375 -1.77 -17.58 -8.76
C ASP A 375 -1.12 -16.20 -8.89
N ALA A 376 -0.50 -15.94 -10.03
CA ALA A 376 -0.03 -14.60 -10.36
C ALA A 376 -1.19 -13.65 -10.70
N GLU A 377 -0.99 -12.38 -10.39
CA GLU A 377 -1.88 -11.31 -10.83
C GLU A 377 -1.61 -11.01 -12.32
N VAL A 378 -2.68 -10.96 -13.11
CA VAL A 378 -2.62 -10.68 -14.56
C VAL A 378 -3.38 -9.40 -14.83
N SER A 379 -2.90 -8.60 -15.77
CA SER A 379 -3.66 -7.43 -16.24
C SER A 379 -3.78 -7.37 -17.75
N ASP A 380 -4.92 -6.85 -18.20
CA ASP A 380 -5.12 -6.43 -19.58
C ASP A 380 -5.04 -4.91 -19.64
N LEU A 381 -4.18 -4.38 -20.52
CA LEU A 381 -3.96 -2.95 -20.68
C LEU A 381 -4.25 -2.52 -22.11
N TYR A 382 -5.11 -1.52 -22.24
CA TYR A 382 -5.37 -0.86 -23.52
C TYR A 382 -5.19 0.64 -23.41
N ASN A 383 -4.58 1.22 -24.44
CA ASN A 383 -4.37 2.65 -24.57
C ASN A 383 -4.83 3.12 -25.95
N PHE A 384 -5.47 4.29 -25.97
CA PHE A 384 -5.73 5.06 -27.18
C PHE A 384 -5.28 6.49 -26.96
N GLY A 385 -4.50 7.02 -27.88
CA GLY A 385 -3.95 8.37 -27.76
C GLY A 385 -4.03 9.17 -29.04
N LEU A 386 -4.00 10.49 -28.86
CA LEU A 386 -3.99 11.51 -29.88
C LEU A 386 -2.85 12.47 -29.57
N SER A 387 -2.06 12.81 -30.58
CA SER A 387 -1.08 13.89 -30.53
C SER A 387 -1.35 14.91 -31.63
N LEU A 388 -1.36 16.18 -31.25
CA LEU A 388 -1.54 17.32 -32.14
C LEU A 388 -0.32 18.23 -32.08
N GLN A 389 0.30 18.48 -33.23
CA GLN A 389 1.50 19.29 -33.37
C GLN A 389 1.21 20.52 -34.24
N PHE A 390 1.25 21.71 -33.65
CA PHE A 390 1.04 22.97 -34.33
C PHE A 390 2.29 23.86 -34.25
N LEU A 391 2.32 24.92 -35.07
CA LEU A 391 3.39 25.92 -35.08
C LEU A 391 4.77 25.27 -35.23
N ASP A 392 4.91 24.39 -36.21
CA ASP A 392 6.17 23.68 -36.51
C ASP A 392 6.76 22.88 -35.33
N GLY A 393 5.93 22.46 -34.37
CA GLY A 393 6.37 21.71 -33.19
C GLY A 393 6.47 22.51 -31.91
N ASP A 394 6.30 23.83 -31.97
CA ASP A 394 6.33 24.67 -30.79
C ASP A 394 5.13 24.42 -29.88
N LEU A 395 3.97 24.06 -30.43
CA LEU A 395 2.74 23.78 -29.69
C LEU A 395 2.31 22.32 -29.86
N ASN A 396 2.37 21.54 -28.78
CA ASN A 396 1.98 20.13 -28.77
C ASN A 396 0.86 19.88 -27.76
N PHE A 397 -0.16 19.13 -28.17
CA PHE A 397 -1.20 18.60 -27.28
C PHE A 397 -1.26 17.08 -27.39
N ASP A 398 -1.24 16.41 -26.25
CA ASP A 398 -1.41 14.96 -26.13
C ASP A 398 -2.68 14.67 -25.33
N VAL A 399 -3.44 13.66 -25.73
CA VAL A 399 -4.53 13.08 -24.94
C VAL A 399 -4.42 11.58 -25.02
N ASP A 400 -4.33 10.90 -23.88
CA ASP A 400 -4.25 9.45 -23.78
C ASP A 400 -5.38 8.93 -22.89
N TYR A 401 -6.20 8.03 -23.42
CA TYR A 401 -7.15 7.23 -22.65
C TYR A 401 -6.49 5.88 -22.37
N THR A 402 -6.36 5.51 -21.10
CA THR A 402 -5.74 4.24 -20.68
C THR A 402 -6.67 3.53 -19.72
N THR A 403 -6.86 2.23 -19.91
CA THR A 403 -7.52 1.37 -18.94
C THR A 403 -6.67 0.14 -18.67
N VAL A 404 -6.67 -0.27 -17.41
CA VAL A 404 -5.98 -1.45 -16.91
C VAL A 404 -6.94 -2.25 -16.03
N ASP A 405 -7.17 -3.50 -16.41
CA ASP A 405 -8.00 -4.44 -15.66
C ASP A 405 -7.10 -5.51 -15.05
N PHE A 406 -6.90 -5.45 -13.73
CA PHE A 406 -6.12 -6.41 -12.95
C PHE A 406 -7.04 -7.53 -12.44
N ASN A 407 -6.57 -8.77 -12.52
CA ASN A 407 -7.28 -9.95 -12.06
C ASN A 407 -6.37 -10.78 -11.16
N GLY A 408 -6.92 -11.35 -10.09
CA GLY A 408 -6.17 -12.25 -9.22
C GLY A 408 -5.17 -11.55 -8.28
N ARG A 409 -5.37 -10.27 -7.97
CA ARG A 409 -4.49 -9.51 -7.06
C ARG A 409 -4.32 -10.21 -5.72
N VAL A 410 -3.10 -10.42 -5.27
CA VAL A 410 -2.86 -11.10 -3.98
C VAL A 410 -3.09 -10.13 -2.83
N ASP A 411 -3.94 -10.53 -1.88
CA ASP A 411 -4.24 -9.75 -0.68
C ASP A 411 -4.30 -10.61 0.57
N ARG A 412 -4.05 -9.98 1.73
CA ARG A 412 -4.12 -10.62 3.05
C ARG A 412 -5.48 -10.35 3.66
N PHE A 413 -6.06 -11.38 4.26
CA PHE A 413 -7.18 -11.24 5.18
C PHE A 413 -6.65 -11.31 6.61
N ALA A 414 -6.95 -10.28 7.40
CA ALA A 414 -6.59 -10.31 8.81
C ALA A 414 -7.47 -11.33 9.54
N ALA A 415 -6.94 -11.89 10.63
CA ALA A 415 -7.69 -12.80 11.49
C ALA A 415 -9.05 -12.23 11.94
N SER A 416 -9.13 -10.91 12.16
CA SER A 416 -10.37 -10.20 12.50
C SER A 416 -11.45 -10.29 11.42
N SER A 417 -11.12 -10.11 10.15
CA SER A 417 -12.13 -10.30 9.10
C SER A 417 -12.37 -11.76 8.79
N ASN A 418 -11.37 -12.63 8.94
CA ASN A 418 -11.57 -14.06 8.76
C ASN A 418 -12.66 -14.59 9.73
N ILE A 419 -12.54 -14.25 11.03
CA ILE A 419 -13.56 -14.62 12.01
C ILE A 419 -14.89 -13.90 11.79
N SER A 420 -14.86 -12.62 11.39
CA SER A 420 -16.09 -11.86 11.11
C SER A 420 -16.84 -12.43 9.90
N ALA A 421 -16.13 -12.87 8.86
CA ALA A 421 -16.68 -13.50 7.67
C ALA A 421 -17.35 -14.83 8.02
N ALA A 422 -16.71 -15.63 8.88
CA ALA A 422 -17.24 -16.91 9.33
C ALA A 422 -18.50 -16.79 10.22
N GLY A 423 -18.75 -15.60 10.79
CA GLY A 423 -19.95 -15.28 11.55
C GLY A 423 -21.15 -14.80 10.72
N ILE A 424 -20.99 -14.58 9.41
CA ILE A 424 -22.08 -14.07 8.56
C ILE A 424 -23.20 -15.10 8.48
N GLY A 425 -24.41 -14.69 8.90
CA GLY A 425 -25.58 -15.57 8.95
C GLY A 425 -25.79 -16.26 10.30
N PHE A 426 -24.84 -16.15 11.24
CA PHE A 426 -24.95 -16.77 12.56
C PHE A 426 -26.20 -16.31 13.31
N THR A 427 -26.47 -15.01 13.36
CA THR A 427 -27.64 -14.44 14.06
C THR A 427 -28.95 -14.97 13.48
N GLN A 428 -29.04 -15.09 12.15
CA GLN A 428 -30.22 -15.67 11.49
C GLN A 428 -30.37 -17.15 11.85
N HIS A 429 -29.31 -17.94 11.72
CA HIS A 429 -29.31 -19.36 12.09
C HIS A 429 -29.72 -19.57 13.55
N ALA A 430 -29.18 -18.76 14.46
CA ALA A 430 -29.50 -18.82 15.88
C ALA A 430 -30.98 -18.47 16.16
N ARG A 431 -31.55 -17.46 15.48
CA ARG A 431 -32.99 -17.11 15.59
C ARG A 431 -33.91 -18.18 14.98
N GLU A 432 -33.49 -18.83 13.90
CA GLU A 432 -34.24 -19.92 13.27
C GLU A 432 -34.25 -21.18 14.14
N MET A 433 -33.10 -21.52 14.73
CA MET A 433 -32.94 -22.63 15.67
C MET A 433 -33.66 -22.37 17.00
N CYS A 434 -33.62 -21.13 17.49
CA CYS A 434 -34.18 -20.71 18.77
C CYS A 434 -35.16 -19.53 18.59
N PRO A 435 -36.38 -19.76 18.07
CA PRO A 435 -37.34 -18.70 17.81
C PRO A 435 -37.69 -17.92 19.09
N GLY A 436 -37.60 -16.59 19.01
CA GLY A 436 -37.90 -15.68 20.12
C GLY A 436 -36.75 -15.46 21.10
N THR A 437 -35.56 -16.00 20.84
CA THR A 437 -34.35 -15.68 21.60
C THR A 437 -33.92 -14.23 21.38
N GLU A 438 -33.43 -13.61 22.45
CA GLU A 438 -32.76 -12.30 22.41
C GLU A 438 -31.25 -12.53 22.27
N LEU A 439 -30.69 -12.20 21.11
CA LEU A 439 -29.25 -12.23 20.85
C LEU A 439 -28.68 -10.84 21.12
N ASP A 440 -27.40 -10.76 21.49
CA ASP A 440 -26.71 -9.47 21.65
C ASP A 440 -27.35 -8.57 22.75
N TYR A 441 -27.99 -9.18 23.75
CA TYR A 441 -28.79 -8.49 24.78
C TYR A 441 -27.96 -7.58 25.71
N ASP A 442 -26.65 -7.79 25.79
CA ASP A 442 -25.73 -6.98 26.59
C ASP A 442 -25.25 -5.73 25.83
N ASN A 443 -25.72 -5.53 24.59
CA ASN A 443 -25.10 -4.65 23.63
C ASN A 443 -25.84 -3.34 23.34
N GLU A 444 -26.85 -2.95 24.15
CA GLU A 444 -27.51 -1.64 24.00
C GLU A 444 -26.51 -0.45 24.06
N GLN A 445 -25.31 -0.63 24.65
CA GLN A 445 -24.23 0.37 24.65
C GLN A 445 -22.79 -0.17 24.45
N ARG A 446 -22.59 -1.41 23.98
CA ARG A 446 -21.24 -2.00 23.72
C ARG A 446 -20.22 -1.96 24.87
N THR A 447 -20.66 -1.74 26.11
CA THR A 447 -19.75 -1.44 27.23
C THR A 447 -20.20 -2.00 28.58
N ASP A 448 -21.25 -2.84 28.64
CA ASP A 448 -21.80 -3.28 29.92
C ASP A 448 -22.18 -4.76 29.98
N ARG A 449 -21.21 -5.63 30.35
CA ARG A 449 -21.44 -7.05 30.66
C ARG A 449 -22.13 -7.28 32.02
N SER A 450 -22.51 -6.23 32.78
CA SER A 450 -23.17 -6.42 34.07
C SER A 450 -24.54 -7.12 33.96
N ASN A 451 -25.14 -7.08 32.77
CA ASN A 451 -26.44 -7.67 32.47
C ASN A 451 -26.40 -9.19 32.28
N VAL A 452 -25.23 -9.81 32.08
CA VAL A 452 -25.12 -11.28 31.85
C VAL A 452 -25.70 -12.07 33.02
N GLY A 453 -25.41 -11.65 34.25
CA GLY A 453 -25.94 -12.30 35.45
C GLY A 453 -27.46 -12.14 35.60
N GLU A 454 -28.02 -11.00 35.18
CA GLU A 454 -29.46 -10.75 35.18
C GLU A 454 -30.17 -11.56 34.09
N TYR A 455 -29.60 -11.61 32.88
CA TYR A 455 -30.12 -12.43 31.79
C TYR A 455 -30.14 -13.91 32.16
N LEU A 456 -29.05 -14.46 32.70
CA LEU A 456 -29.00 -15.85 33.18
C LEU A 456 -30.06 -16.15 34.26
N ALA A 457 -30.44 -15.16 35.08
CA ALA A 457 -31.47 -15.31 36.10
C ALA A 457 -32.91 -15.27 35.54
N ASN A 458 -33.10 -14.57 34.42
CA ASN A 458 -34.41 -14.32 33.80
C ASN A 458 -34.70 -15.25 32.60
N THR A 459 -33.68 -15.91 32.06
CA THR A 459 -33.78 -16.77 30.88
C THR A 459 -33.97 -18.23 31.25
N SER A 460 -34.83 -18.94 30.51
CA SER A 460 -35.13 -20.34 30.79
C SER A 460 -33.95 -21.25 30.45
N ALA A 461 -33.75 -22.32 31.23
CA ALA A 461 -32.70 -23.31 30.96
C ALA A 461 -32.84 -23.98 29.57
N SER A 462 -34.06 -24.09 29.06
CA SER A 462 -34.33 -24.60 27.70
C SER A 462 -33.87 -23.65 26.60
N GLU A 463 -33.97 -22.34 26.83
CA GLU A 463 -33.50 -21.33 25.88
C GLU A 463 -31.98 -21.24 25.88
N LEU A 464 -31.36 -21.23 27.06
CA LEU A 464 -29.90 -21.26 27.20
C LEU A 464 -29.28 -22.50 26.52
N GLU A 465 -29.90 -23.67 26.69
CA GLU A 465 -29.46 -24.89 26.01
C GLU A 465 -29.70 -24.81 24.50
N CYS A 466 -30.82 -24.22 24.05
CA CYS A 466 -31.07 -24.00 22.61
C CYS A 466 -29.97 -23.13 21.99
N ARG A 467 -29.66 -21.97 22.59
CA ARG A 467 -28.63 -21.05 22.11
C ARG A 467 -27.26 -21.72 22.04
N ARG A 468 -26.89 -22.47 23.08
CA ARG A 468 -25.68 -23.28 23.11
C ARG A 468 -25.62 -24.29 21.96
N GLN A 469 -26.71 -25.03 21.71
CA GLN A 469 -26.76 -25.97 20.59
C GLN A 469 -26.74 -25.26 19.22
N ALA A 470 -27.33 -24.07 19.11
CA ALA A 470 -27.25 -23.24 17.92
C ALA A 470 -25.79 -22.84 17.61
N ALA A 471 -25.04 -22.37 18.62
CA ALA A 471 -23.61 -22.08 18.48
C ALA A 471 -22.80 -23.32 18.07
N ILE A 472 -23.02 -24.47 18.72
CA ILE A 472 -22.31 -25.71 18.38
C ILE A 472 -22.59 -26.16 16.94
N SER A 473 -23.86 -26.16 16.53
CA SER A 473 -24.24 -26.54 15.17
C SER A 473 -23.68 -25.58 14.11
N TRP A 474 -23.58 -24.28 14.42
CA TRP A 474 -22.97 -23.32 13.51
C TRP A 474 -21.49 -23.63 13.29
N VAL A 475 -20.73 -23.79 14.38
CA VAL A 475 -19.30 -24.13 14.32
C VAL A 475 -19.05 -25.44 13.56
N GLN A 476 -19.93 -26.43 13.71
CA GLN A 476 -19.76 -27.74 13.08
C GLN A 476 -20.16 -27.77 11.59
N ASP A 477 -21.24 -27.06 11.23
CA ASP A 477 -21.89 -27.23 9.93
C ASP A 477 -21.72 -26.02 8.99
N HIS A 478 -21.35 -24.84 9.52
CA HIS A 478 -21.38 -23.57 8.78
C HIS A 478 -20.11 -22.72 8.91
N GLU A 479 -19.41 -22.75 10.05
CA GLU A 479 -18.20 -21.95 10.26
C GLU A 479 -17.06 -22.43 9.34
N MET A 480 -16.65 -21.57 8.42
CA MET A 480 -15.55 -21.82 7.50
C MET A 480 -14.66 -20.59 7.40
N GLY A 481 -13.35 -20.79 7.49
CA GLY A 481 -12.37 -19.74 7.23
C GLY A 481 -12.30 -19.40 5.74
N VAL A 482 -11.97 -18.14 5.45
CA VAL A 482 -11.78 -17.65 4.07
C VAL A 482 -10.67 -18.46 3.39
N ALA A 483 -10.90 -18.86 2.13
CA ALA A 483 -9.98 -19.67 1.34
C ALA A 483 -9.51 -20.97 2.02
N GLY A 484 -10.36 -21.58 2.86
CA GLY A 484 -10.02 -22.82 3.57
C GLY A 484 -9.01 -22.64 4.70
N SER A 485 -8.78 -21.40 5.13
CA SER A 485 -7.97 -21.07 6.30
C SER A 485 -8.57 -21.62 7.59
N THR A 486 -7.73 -21.75 8.62
CA THR A 486 -8.13 -22.39 9.88
C THR A 486 -8.76 -21.38 10.84
N ILE A 487 -9.96 -21.72 11.33
CA ILE A 487 -10.53 -21.16 12.56
C ILE A 487 -10.55 -22.29 13.57
N GLN A 488 -9.71 -22.21 14.59
CA GLN A 488 -9.60 -23.22 15.63
C GLN A 488 -10.39 -22.81 16.86
N ARG A 489 -11.34 -23.66 17.24
CA ARG A 489 -12.08 -23.57 18.49
C ARG A 489 -11.85 -24.78 19.39
N GLY A 490 -11.87 -24.55 20.70
CA GLY A 490 -11.66 -25.57 21.73
C GLY A 490 -12.59 -25.38 22.94
N GLY A 491 -12.12 -25.81 24.11
CA GLY A 491 -12.92 -25.82 25.34
C GLY A 491 -13.98 -26.94 25.40
N ILE A 492 -14.82 -26.91 26.44
CA ILE A 492 -15.76 -28.00 26.77
C ILE A 492 -16.81 -28.26 25.67
N ASP A 493 -17.15 -27.24 24.88
CA ASP A 493 -18.16 -27.30 23.82
C ASP A 493 -17.58 -27.10 22.41
N GLY A 494 -16.26 -26.94 22.27
CA GLY A 494 -15.64 -26.60 20.99
C GLY A 494 -15.98 -25.18 20.51
N LEU A 495 -16.33 -24.27 21.42
CA LEU A 495 -16.73 -22.89 21.10
C LEU A 495 -15.67 -21.85 21.44
N GLN A 496 -14.70 -22.15 22.32
CA GLN A 496 -13.69 -21.20 22.75
C GLN A 496 -12.74 -20.89 21.60
N LEU A 497 -12.63 -19.64 21.17
CA LEU A 497 -11.74 -19.23 20.10
C LEU A 497 -10.27 -19.35 20.55
N GLU A 498 -9.49 -20.17 19.87
CA GLU A 498 -8.09 -20.44 20.22
C GLU A 498 -7.10 -19.91 19.17
N ALA A 499 -7.43 -20.09 17.88
CA ALA A 499 -6.61 -19.59 16.78
C ALA A 499 -7.44 -19.18 15.56
N VAL A 500 -6.99 -18.14 14.85
CA VAL A 500 -7.58 -17.71 13.59
C VAL A 500 -6.47 -17.30 12.63
N ASP A 501 -6.38 -18.01 11.51
CA ASP A 501 -5.41 -17.73 10.46
C ASP A 501 -5.64 -16.37 9.79
N SER A 502 -4.56 -15.74 9.34
CA SER A 502 -4.58 -14.59 8.43
C SER A 502 -4.12 -15.04 7.02
N PRO A 503 -5.04 -15.53 6.16
CA PRO A 503 -4.65 -16.12 4.89
C PRO A 503 -4.32 -15.09 3.81
N TRP A 504 -3.52 -15.50 2.84
CA TRP A 504 -3.33 -14.80 1.57
C TRP A 504 -4.20 -15.44 0.50
N THR A 505 -4.82 -14.63 -0.36
CA THR A 505 -5.69 -15.13 -1.43
C THR A 505 -5.61 -14.24 -2.66
N ASN A 506 -5.88 -14.80 -3.83
CA ASN A 506 -6.17 -14.02 -5.03
C ASN A 506 -7.56 -13.36 -4.92
N GLN A 507 -7.59 -12.03 -5.02
CA GLN A 507 -8.81 -11.23 -5.14
C GLN A 507 -9.47 -11.41 -6.52
N GLY A 508 -10.68 -10.86 -6.68
CA GLY A 508 -11.38 -10.87 -7.95
C GLY A 508 -10.74 -9.97 -9.00
N GLU A 509 -11.06 -8.68 -8.98
CA GLU A 509 -10.77 -7.76 -10.09
C GLU A 509 -10.49 -6.35 -9.55
N GLN A 510 -9.62 -5.60 -10.23
CA GLN A 510 -9.44 -4.17 -10.02
C GLN A 510 -9.33 -3.46 -11.37
N THR A 511 -10.14 -2.43 -11.60
CA THR A 511 -10.11 -1.64 -12.84
C THR A 511 -9.58 -0.25 -12.56
N THR A 512 -8.67 0.24 -13.40
CA THR A 512 -8.23 1.64 -13.40
C THR A 512 -8.37 2.22 -14.80
N THR A 513 -9.18 3.26 -14.94
CA THR A 513 -9.36 4.01 -16.19
C THR A 513 -8.96 5.47 -15.98
N SER A 514 -8.13 6.00 -16.88
CA SER A 514 -7.67 7.38 -16.82
C SER A 514 -7.62 8.06 -18.19
N VAL A 515 -7.74 9.39 -18.17
CA VAL A 515 -7.44 10.27 -19.30
C VAL A 515 -6.28 11.18 -18.92
N ILE A 516 -5.19 11.11 -19.67
CA ILE A 516 -3.97 11.87 -19.44
C ILE A 516 -3.86 12.94 -20.52
N TRP A 517 -3.80 14.19 -20.09
CA TRP A 517 -3.68 15.37 -20.93
C TRP A 517 -2.25 15.91 -20.84
N GLY A 518 -1.64 16.19 -21.98
CA GLY A 518 -0.38 16.89 -22.10
C GLY A 518 -0.55 18.13 -22.96
N ALA A 519 0.02 19.25 -22.54
CA ALA A 519 0.15 20.42 -23.41
C ALA A 519 1.52 21.05 -23.22
N ARG A 520 2.16 21.46 -24.32
CA ARG A 520 3.46 22.12 -24.31
C ARG A 520 3.45 23.24 -25.32
N TYR A 521 3.97 24.38 -24.92
CA TYR A 521 4.12 25.51 -25.82
C TYR A 521 5.44 26.21 -25.61
N ARG A 522 6.27 26.29 -26.63
CA ARG A 522 7.50 27.10 -26.64
C ARG A 522 7.30 28.34 -27.49
N PHE A 523 7.77 29.48 -27.02
CA PHE A 523 7.74 30.71 -27.80
C PHE A 523 8.83 31.67 -27.36
N GLU A 524 9.26 32.52 -28.29
CA GLU A 524 10.21 33.60 -28.02
C GLU A 524 9.48 34.80 -27.41
N ALA A 525 10.12 35.52 -26.49
CA ALA A 525 9.51 36.69 -25.84
C ALA A 525 9.12 37.80 -26.83
N GLU A 526 9.83 37.88 -27.96
CA GLU A 526 9.54 38.80 -29.07
C GLU A 526 8.15 38.59 -29.68
N SER A 527 7.60 37.38 -29.57
CA SER A 527 6.26 37.03 -30.09
C SER A 527 5.12 37.51 -29.19
N ILE A 528 5.39 37.95 -27.95
CA ILE A 528 4.35 38.43 -27.02
C ILE A 528 3.96 39.86 -27.37
N PRO A 529 2.69 40.12 -27.77
CA PRO A 529 2.21 41.48 -28.00
C PRO A 529 2.39 42.32 -26.73
N TYR A 530 2.91 43.54 -26.85
CA TYR A 530 3.12 44.54 -25.78
C TYR A 530 4.33 44.35 -24.84
N ILE A 531 5.02 43.21 -24.84
CA ILE A 531 6.28 43.04 -24.07
C ILE A 531 7.52 43.33 -24.93
N GLY A 532 7.50 42.93 -26.21
CA GLY A 532 8.46 43.32 -27.27
C GLY A 532 9.91 43.55 -26.84
N GLY A 533 10.76 42.52 -26.93
CA GLY A 533 12.21 42.62 -26.75
C GLY A 533 12.91 41.26 -26.64
N ASP A 534 14.24 41.26 -26.73
CA ASP A 534 15.09 40.07 -26.51
C ASP A 534 15.19 39.75 -25.01
N TYR A 535 14.12 39.18 -24.49
CA TYR A 535 14.04 38.64 -23.13
C TYR A 535 14.15 37.12 -23.13
N GLY A 536 14.69 36.51 -24.19
CA GLY A 536 14.84 35.07 -24.32
C GLY A 536 13.53 34.34 -24.62
N SER A 537 13.42 33.08 -24.21
CA SER A 537 12.32 32.18 -24.57
C SER A 537 11.54 31.70 -23.36
N PHE A 538 10.28 31.35 -23.59
CA PHE A 538 9.38 30.74 -22.61
C PHE A 538 8.97 29.33 -23.06
N ALA A 539 8.82 28.44 -22.09
CA ALA A 539 8.21 27.13 -22.28
C ALA A 539 7.11 26.91 -21.24
N LEU A 540 5.88 26.78 -21.73
CA LEU A 540 4.73 26.36 -20.94
C LEU A 540 4.58 24.85 -21.05
N SER A 541 4.27 24.20 -19.94
CA SER A 541 3.90 22.79 -19.92
C SER A 541 2.74 22.58 -18.97
N MET A 542 1.82 21.72 -19.36
CA MET A 542 0.72 21.24 -18.53
C MET A 542 0.65 19.72 -18.67
N SER A 543 0.45 19.05 -17.55
CA SER A 543 0.10 17.64 -17.49
C SER A 543 -1.09 17.52 -16.54
N ALA A 544 -2.16 16.87 -16.98
CA ALA A 544 -3.31 16.59 -16.14
C ALA A 544 -3.67 15.12 -16.26
N THR A 545 -4.03 14.50 -15.16
CA THR A 545 -4.61 13.15 -15.13
C THR A 545 -6.01 13.26 -14.57
N GLN A 546 -6.98 12.78 -15.35
CA GLN A 546 -8.33 12.54 -14.92
C GLN A 546 -8.48 11.04 -14.62
N MET A 547 -8.82 10.69 -13.39
CA MET A 547 -9.26 9.34 -13.05
C MET A 547 -10.74 9.23 -13.37
N VAL A 548 -11.09 8.27 -14.23
CA VAL A 548 -12.47 8.01 -14.68
C VAL A 548 -13.05 6.84 -13.90
N GLU A 549 -12.24 5.81 -13.67
CA GLU A 549 -12.61 4.65 -12.86
C GLU A 549 -11.40 4.22 -12.03
N MET A 550 -11.66 3.85 -10.79
CA MET A 550 -10.72 3.18 -9.90
C MET A 550 -11.58 2.29 -9.02
N SER A 551 -11.80 1.05 -9.44
CA SER A 551 -12.75 0.17 -8.77
C SER A 551 -12.11 -1.16 -8.39
N ILE A 552 -12.64 -1.80 -7.34
CA ILE A 552 -12.17 -3.11 -6.88
C ILE A 552 -13.35 -4.03 -6.56
N VAL A 553 -13.22 -5.27 -6.98
CA VAL A 553 -14.02 -6.42 -6.57
C VAL A 553 -13.12 -7.35 -5.77
N ARG A 554 -13.12 -7.17 -4.45
CA ARG A 554 -12.21 -7.89 -3.56
C ARG A 554 -12.46 -9.40 -3.56
N PHE A 555 -13.73 -9.80 -3.56
CA PHE A 555 -14.17 -11.20 -3.61
C PHE A 555 -14.82 -11.50 -4.95
N THR A 556 -14.43 -12.58 -5.63
CA THR A 556 -15.13 -13.00 -6.85
C THR A 556 -16.59 -13.35 -6.54
N ALA A 557 -17.48 -13.21 -7.53
CA ALA A 557 -18.90 -13.52 -7.36
C ALA A 557 -19.14 -15.00 -7.00
N ASP A 558 -18.24 -15.90 -7.38
CA ASP A 558 -18.28 -17.34 -7.15
C ASP A 558 -17.43 -17.80 -5.94
N SER A 559 -16.78 -16.88 -5.22
CA SER A 559 -15.95 -17.18 -4.04
C SER A 559 -16.71 -17.87 -2.89
N GLY A 560 -18.04 -17.91 -2.95
CA GLY A 560 -18.89 -18.34 -1.84
C GLY A 560 -18.94 -17.34 -0.69
N HIS A 561 -18.21 -16.22 -0.79
CA HIS A 561 -18.22 -15.17 0.21
C HIS A 561 -19.49 -14.33 0.11
N ALA A 562 -20.00 -13.90 1.26
CA ALA A 562 -21.17 -13.05 1.36
C ALA A 562 -21.04 -11.81 0.45
N TYR A 563 -19.89 -11.13 0.45
CA TYR A 563 -19.63 -9.93 -0.36
C TYR A 563 -19.04 -10.20 -1.75
N GLY A 564 -19.11 -11.44 -2.25
CA GLY A 564 -18.65 -11.79 -3.60
C GLY A 564 -19.28 -10.90 -4.67
N GLY A 565 -18.48 -10.34 -5.57
CA GLY A 565 -18.97 -9.54 -6.70
C GLY A 565 -19.36 -8.09 -6.39
N ILE A 566 -19.19 -7.61 -5.15
CA ILE A 566 -19.42 -6.19 -4.82
C ILE A 566 -18.25 -5.36 -5.39
N ARG A 567 -18.57 -4.37 -6.23
CA ARG A 567 -17.60 -3.43 -6.80
C ARG A 567 -17.61 -2.14 -5.99
N VAL A 568 -16.44 -1.75 -5.49
CA VAL A 568 -16.23 -0.53 -4.71
C VAL A 568 -15.63 0.54 -5.60
N ASP A 569 -16.15 1.77 -5.59
CA ASP A 569 -15.58 2.91 -6.32
C ASP A 569 -14.55 3.68 -5.47
N GLY A 570 -13.46 4.12 -6.09
CA GLY A 570 -12.40 4.92 -5.47
C GLY A 570 -12.27 6.33 -6.05
N VAL A 571 -12.93 6.65 -7.17
CA VAL A 571 -12.72 7.93 -7.84
C VAL A 571 -13.36 9.07 -7.06
N GLY A 572 -12.56 10.07 -6.71
CA GLY A 572 -13.02 11.20 -5.92
C GLY A 572 -13.30 10.85 -4.46
N ASN A 573 -12.99 9.63 -4.04
CA ASN A 573 -13.29 9.11 -2.72
C ASN A 573 -12.01 8.75 -1.95
N ARG A 574 -12.11 8.84 -0.63
CA ARG A 574 -11.20 8.29 0.35
C ARG A 574 -11.98 7.22 1.11
N ASN A 575 -11.61 5.96 0.88
CA ASN A 575 -12.40 4.80 1.31
C ASN A 575 -12.01 4.38 2.73
N ASN A 576 -12.37 5.22 3.72
CA ASN A 576 -12.03 5.01 5.12
C ASN A 576 -13.12 4.22 5.86
N GLY A 577 -12.90 2.92 6.09
CA GLY A 577 -13.86 2.08 6.83
C GLY A 577 -13.75 2.13 8.36
N VAL A 578 -12.78 2.87 8.91
CA VAL A 578 -12.31 2.74 10.32
C VAL A 578 -13.39 3.03 11.37
N HIS A 579 -14.46 3.77 11.03
CA HIS A 579 -15.32 4.38 12.04
C HIS A 579 -16.72 3.79 12.22
N TYR A 580 -17.15 2.85 11.37
CA TYR A 580 -18.58 2.52 11.30
C TYR A 580 -18.91 1.02 11.42
N ILE A 581 -18.18 0.10 10.76
CA ILE A 581 -18.52 -1.34 10.79
C ILE A 581 -17.24 -2.19 10.67
N ARG A 582 -16.80 -2.82 11.77
CA ARG A 582 -15.58 -3.66 11.78
C ARG A 582 -15.62 -4.80 10.75
N SER A 583 -16.79 -5.42 10.54
CA SER A 583 -16.96 -6.52 9.59
C SER A 583 -16.91 -6.11 8.11
N LEU A 584 -17.17 -4.84 7.77
CA LEU A 584 -17.08 -4.31 6.40
C LEU A 584 -15.80 -3.50 6.15
N ASN A 585 -15.10 -3.10 7.21
CA ASN A 585 -13.90 -2.27 7.13
C ASN A 585 -12.84 -2.84 6.16
N GLU A 586 -12.71 -4.16 6.15
CA GLU A 586 -11.75 -4.86 5.29
C GLU A 586 -12.21 -4.99 3.83
N LEU A 587 -13.45 -4.69 3.47
CA LEU A 587 -13.83 -4.58 2.05
C LEU A 587 -13.24 -3.33 1.37
N PHE A 588 -12.90 -2.29 2.13
CA PHE A 588 -12.71 -0.93 1.60
C PHE A 588 -11.28 -0.38 1.70
N TRP A 589 -10.44 -0.98 2.54
CA TRP A 589 -9.07 -0.50 2.80
C TRP A 589 -8.11 -0.59 1.61
N SER A 590 -8.46 -1.35 0.56
CA SER A 590 -7.54 -1.65 -0.55
C SER A 590 -7.43 -0.54 -1.60
N LEU A 591 -8.36 0.42 -1.63
CA LEU A 591 -8.34 1.53 -2.60
C LEU A 591 -7.64 2.77 -2.02
N PRO A 592 -6.56 3.26 -2.65
CA PRO A 592 -5.91 4.49 -2.24
C PRO A 592 -6.83 5.69 -2.48
N ALA A 593 -6.66 6.75 -1.68
CA ALA A 593 -7.35 8.01 -1.87
C ALA A 593 -7.02 8.61 -3.25
N THR A 594 -8.01 8.64 -4.15
CA THR A 594 -7.78 8.87 -5.59
C THR A 594 -8.56 10.08 -6.09
N PRO A 595 -7.93 11.27 -6.20
CA PRO A 595 -8.60 12.45 -6.73
C PRO A 595 -9.02 12.24 -8.17
N GLU A 596 -10.23 12.66 -8.53
CA GLU A 596 -10.68 12.66 -9.92
C GLU A 596 -9.73 13.43 -10.83
N TRP A 597 -9.14 14.54 -10.34
CA TRP A 597 -8.17 15.31 -11.11
C TRP A 597 -6.88 15.56 -10.33
N ARG A 598 -5.76 15.41 -11.03
CA ARG A 598 -4.46 15.97 -10.65
C ARG A 598 -3.87 16.75 -11.82
N VAL A 599 -3.42 17.97 -11.59
CA VAL A 599 -2.89 18.88 -12.61
C VAL A 599 -1.55 19.45 -12.18
N ASN A 600 -0.58 19.42 -13.06
CA ASN A 600 0.71 20.07 -12.92
C ASN A 600 0.92 21.01 -14.10
N ALA A 601 1.10 22.30 -13.83
CA ALA A 601 1.39 23.31 -14.83
C ALA A 601 2.71 24.01 -14.50
N ASN A 602 3.56 24.25 -15.50
CA ASN A 602 4.82 24.94 -15.31
C ASN A 602 5.07 25.97 -16.41
N VAL A 603 5.67 27.08 -16.01
CA VAL A 603 6.25 28.09 -16.89
C VAL A 603 7.74 28.09 -16.66
N ARG A 604 8.51 27.92 -17.73
CA ARG A 604 9.97 28.09 -17.73
C ARG A 604 10.35 29.28 -18.58
N TRP A 605 11.34 30.01 -18.12
CA TRP A 605 11.95 31.14 -18.80
C TRP A 605 13.44 30.86 -18.97
N PHE A 606 13.96 31.09 -20.18
CA PHE A 606 15.36 30.88 -20.54
C PHE A 606 15.93 32.17 -21.09
N TYR A 607 17.02 32.66 -20.50
CA TYR A 607 17.72 33.85 -20.98
C TYR A 607 19.23 33.75 -20.71
N GLY A 608 20.00 33.49 -21.77
CA GLY A 608 21.45 33.25 -21.65
C GLY A 608 21.75 32.12 -20.65
N ASP A 609 22.52 32.43 -19.63
CA ASP A 609 22.95 31.52 -18.55
C ASP A 609 21.87 31.31 -17.45
N HIS A 610 20.69 31.90 -17.62
CA HIS A 610 19.61 31.94 -16.63
C HIS A 610 18.44 31.04 -17.02
N ILE A 611 17.94 30.28 -16.05
CA ILE A 611 16.70 29.52 -16.15
C ILE A 611 15.84 29.84 -14.93
N ALA A 612 14.62 30.32 -15.13
CA ALA A 612 13.62 30.39 -14.07
C ALA A 612 12.48 29.43 -14.37
N GLN A 613 11.94 28.79 -13.34
CA GLN A 613 10.76 27.95 -13.43
C GLN A 613 9.78 28.35 -12.33
N PHE A 614 8.51 28.40 -12.69
CA PHE A 614 7.40 28.53 -11.77
C PHE A 614 6.40 27.41 -12.07
N GLY A 615 5.98 26.69 -11.04
CA GLY A 615 5.11 25.52 -11.15
C GLY A 615 3.92 25.59 -10.21
N VAL A 616 2.80 25.03 -10.65
CA VAL A 616 1.58 24.84 -9.88
C VAL A 616 1.23 23.37 -9.92
N ARG A 617 0.97 22.78 -8.76
CA ARG A 617 0.43 21.43 -8.61
C ARG A 617 -0.93 21.54 -7.96
N TRP A 618 -1.95 20.92 -8.51
CA TRP A 618 -3.31 20.97 -8.01
C TRP A 618 -3.94 19.60 -8.04
N HIS A 619 -4.82 19.32 -7.08
CA HIS A 619 -5.71 18.17 -7.14
C HIS A 619 -7.14 18.58 -6.75
N SER A 620 -8.12 17.85 -7.27
CA SER A 620 -9.51 17.98 -6.87
C SER A 620 -9.71 17.51 -5.42
N SER A 621 -10.84 17.89 -4.84
CA SER A 621 -11.22 17.42 -3.52
C SER A 621 -11.56 15.92 -3.52
N LEU A 622 -11.48 15.31 -2.35
CA LEU A 622 -11.95 13.95 -2.09
C LEU A 622 -13.07 13.95 -1.07
N ARG A 623 -14.02 13.03 -1.17
CA ARG A 623 -15.01 12.76 -0.12
C ARG A 623 -14.55 11.58 0.72
N ASP A 624 -14.65 11.71 2.04
CA ASP A 624 -14.38 10.60 2.96
C ASP A 624 -15.68 9.81 3.13
N VAL A 625 -15.78 8.66 2.47
CA VAL A 625 -17.02 7.87 2.37
C VAL A 625 -16.74 6.37 2.46
N MET A 626 -17.78 5.59 2.76
CA MET A 626 -17.75 4.14 2.61
C MET A 626 -18.29 3.79 1.22
N ALA A 627 -17.41 3.77 0.21
CA ALA A 627 -17.77 3.72 -1.21
C ALA A 627 -18.34 2.39 -1.74
N SER A 628 -18.88 1.55 -0.86
CA SER A 628 -19.73 0.42 -1.25
C SER A 628 -21.02 0.35 -0.43
N TRP A 629 -21.32 1.37 0.38
CA TRP A 629 -22.42 1.34 1.32
C TRP A 629 -23.75 1.10 0.61
N ASP A 630 -23.98 1.82 -0.48
CA ASP A 630 -25.20 1.70 -1.27
C ASP A 630 -25.24 0.37 -2.03
N GLU A 631 -24.09 -0.15 -2.47
CA GLU A 631 -23.94 -1.44 -3.15
C GLU A 631 -24.25 -2.62 -2.21
N VAL A 632 -23.78 -2.56 -0.96
CA VAL A 632 -24.08 -3.56 0.07
C VAL A 632 -25.55 -3.47 0.49
N LEU A 633 -26.09 -2.26 0.65
CA LEU A 633 -27.49 -2.08 1.05
C LEU A 633 -28.51 -2.51 -0.01
N ASN A 634 -28.18 -2.31 -1.29
CA ASN A 634 -29.06 -2.63 -2.40
C ASN A 634 -28.83 -4.04 -2.96
N ASP A 635 -28.02 -4.87 -2.30
CA ASP A 635 -27.74 -6.22 -2.73
C ASP A 635 -28.96 -7.13 -2.51
N ASP A 636 -29.41 -7.79 -3.58
CA ASP A 636 -30.54 -8.74 -3.58
C ASP A 636 -30.32 -9.95 -2.66
N ARG A 637 -29.09 -10.20 -2.20
CA ARG A 637 -28.76 -11.23 -1.20
C ARG A 637 -29.28 -10.91 0.21
N GLY A 638 -29.75 -9.69 0.44
CA GLY A 638 -30.47 -9.32 1.66
C GLY A 638 -29.60 -9.35 2.89
N PHE A 639 -28.42 -8.71 2.84
CA PHE A 639 -27.56 -8.59 4.02
C PHE A 639 -28.33 -7.91 5.16
N ASP A 640 -28.63 -8.68 6.19
CA ASP A 640 -29.22 -8.16 7.41
C ASP A 640 -28.13 -7.42 8.21
N LEU A 641 -27.94 -6.14 7.89
CA LEU A 641 -27.15 -5.23 8.73
C LEU A 641 -27.97 -4.71 9.92
N SER A 642 -29.10 -5.33 10.31
CA SER A 642 -29.78 -4.99 11.57
C SER A 642 -28.84 -5.25 12.75
N GLY A 643 -28.86 -4.37 13.75
CA GLY A 643 -27.86 -4.36 14.83
C GLY A 643 -26.50 -3.75 14.45
N THR A 644 -26.30 -3.38 13.18
CA THR A 644 -25.10 -2.64 12.80
C THR A 644 -25.25 -1.16 13.18
N TRP A 645 -24.43 -0.73 14.12
CA TRP A 645 -24.46 0.62 14.67
C TRP A 645 -23.78 1.60 13.71
N VAL A 646 -24.57 2.41 13.03
CA VAL A 646 -24.07 3.65 12.43
C VAL A 646 -24.23 4.73 13.51
N ASN A 647 -23.12 5.34 13.95
CA ASN A 647 -23.14 6.48 14.88
C ASN A 647 -23.65 6.19 16.31
N GLY A 648 -23.55 4.96 16.83
CA GLY A 648 -24.12 4.71 18.16
C GLY A 648 -25.64 4.91 18.20
N GLN A 649 -26.31 4.75 17.05
CA GLN A 649 -27.74 4.51 16.91
C GLN A 649 -27.93 3.14 16.24
N PRO A 650 -28.82 2.26 16.75
CA PRO A 650 -29.13 1.03 16.06
C PRO A 650 -29.81 1.36 14.72
N ARG A 651 -29.51 0.59 13.66
CA ARG A 651 -30.40 0.51 12.50
C ARG A 651 -31.77 0.11 13.05
N ALA A 652 -32.75 1.02 12.98
CA ALA A 652 -34.06 0.84 13.60
C ALA A 652 -34.63 -0.55 13.26
N GLY A 653 -34.62 -1.43 14.26
CA GLY A 653 -34.94 -2.86 14.11
C GLY A 653 -35.50 -3.50 15.37
N GLU A 654 -35.46 -2.83 16.52
CA GLU A 654 -36.14 -3.32 17.72
C GLU A 654 -37.06 -2.23 18.30
N GLY A 655 -38.37 -2.48 18.21
CA GLY A 655 -39.35 -1.86 19.10
C GLY A 655 -40.18 -0.67 18.59
N THR A 656 -40.11 -0.26 17.32
CA THR A 656 -41.07 0.73 16.78
C THR A 656 -41.79 0.23 15.54
N ASP A 657 -43.08 -0.07 15.72
CA ASP A 657 -44.03 -0.32 14.63
C ASP A 657 -43.98 0.85 13.62
N GLY A 658 -43.24 0.68 12.52
CA GLY A 658 -43.28 1.57 11.36
C GLY A 658 -42.14 2.58 11.18
N ALA A 659 -40.97 2.40 11.81
CA ALA A 659 -39.79 3.18 11.43
C ALA A 659 -39.27 2.71 10.06
N GLU A 660 -39.33 3.61 9.06
CA GLU A 660 -38.66 3.46 7.77
C GLU A 660 -37.18 3.12 8.00
N VAL A 661 -36.68 2.11 7.27
CA VAL A 661 -35.24 1.84 7.16
C VAL A 661 -34.59 3.16 6.76
N VAL A 662 -33.80 3.78 7.66
CA VAL A 662 -33.06 4.98 7.32
C VAL A 662 -31.97 4.55 6.34
N THR A 663 -32.28 4.66 5.04
CA THR A 663 -31.31 4.59 3.96
C THR A 663 -30.46 5.86 4.05
N LEU A 664 -29.43 5.84 4.89
CA LEU A 664 -28.38 6.84 4.84
C LEU A 664 -27.68 6.65 3.50
N ALA A 665 -27.82 7.63 2.60
CA ALA A 665 -27.04 7.67 1.38
C ALA A 665 -25.55 7.79 1.71
N GLU A 666 -24.70 7.22 0.86
CA GLU A 666 -23.24 7.22 1.03
C GLU A 666 -22.66 8.62 1.36
N ASP A 667 -23.17 9.68 0.71
CA ASP A 667 -22.74 11.07 0.93
C ASP A 667 -23.17 11.68 2.28
N LYS A 668 -24.02 10.98 3.04
CA LYS A 668 -24.51 11.39 4.36
C LYS A 668 -23.86 10.62 5.51
N VAL A 669 -23.24 9.46 5.23
CA VAL A 669 -22.53 8.67 6.24
C VAL A 669 -21.44 9.49 6.92
N CYS A 670 -20.81 10.42 6.19
CA CYS A 670 -19.77 11.28 6.72
C CYS A 670 -20.29 12.53 7.47
N ALA A 671 -21.51 13.01 7.17
CA ALA A 671 -22.00 14.32 7.61
C ALA A 671 -22.62 14.33 9.03
N ASP A 672 -22.88 13.16 9.61
CA ASP A 672 -23.63 13.02 10.86
C ASP A 672 -22.74 12.50 12.01
N GLN A 673 -21.70 13.24 12.42
CA GLN A 673 -20.96 12.90 13.66
C GLN A 673 -20.30 14.10 14.37
N ASP A 674 -20.58 14.22 15.66
CA ASP A 674 -19.83 15.01 16.66
C ASP A 674 -18.35 14.57 16.85
N ARG A 675 -17.81 13.66 16.02
CA ARG A 675 -16.48 13.03 16.20
C ARG A 675 -15.54 13.06 14.99
N ASN A 676 -16.02 13.29 13.76
CA ASN A 676 -15.15 13.49 12.59
C ASN A 676 -15.57 14.76 11.83
N PRO A 677 -14.89 15.91 12.03
CA PRO A 677 -15.24 17.15 11.34
C PRO A 677 -14.80 17.19 9.87
N TYR A 678 -14.23 16.11 9.33
CA TYR A 678 -13.59 16.08 8.00
C TYR A 678 -14.26 15.08 7.05
N CYS A 679 -15.43 15.44 6.50
CA CYS A 679 -16.11 14.67 5.46
C CYS A 679 -15.45 14.77 4.08
N ARG A 680 -14.45 15.63 3.94
CA ARG A 680 -13.85 16.00 2.67
C ARG A 680 -12.40 16.41 2.86
N ILE A 681 -11.53 15.96 1.96
CA ILE A 681 -10.24 16.61 1.73
C ILE A 681 -10.48 17.67 0.67
N ASP A 682 -10.29 18.94 1.02
CA ASP A 682 -10.52 20.03 0.08
C ASP A 682 -9.50 20.03 -1.06
N SER A 683 -9.91 20.58 -2.20
CA SER A 683 -9.00 20.77 -3.34
C SER A 683 -7.86 21.71 -2.93
N ARG A 684 -6.62 21.36 -3.26
CA ARG A 684 -5.46 22.16 -2.88
C ARG A 684 -4.53 22.43 -4.05
N HIS A 685 -3.83 23.56 -3.95
CA HIS A 685 -2.80 23.99 -4.88
C HIS A 685 -1.47 24.25 -4.16
N TYR A 686 -0.40 23.76 -4.75
CA TYR A 686 0.97 23.97 -4.31
C TYR A 686 1.72 24.74 -5.37
N TRP A 687 2.50 25.72 -4.93
CA TRP A 687 3.23 26.61 -5.81
C TRP A 687 4.70 26.46 -5.55
N ASP A 688 5.46 26.19 -6.61
CA ASP A 688 6.88 25.90 -6.56
C ASP A 688 7.63 26.88 -7.48
N ALA A 689 8.82 27.32 -7.11
CA ALA A 689 9.65 28.18 -7.93
C ALA A 689 11.10 27.72 -7.85
N SER A 690 11.81 27.75 -8.97
CA SER A 690 13.24 27.52 -8.99
C SER A 690 13.94 28.46 -9.96
N TYR A 691 15.18 28.79 -9.65
CA TYR A 691 16.03 29.62 -10.46
C TYR A 691 17.43 29.00 -10.52
N THR A 692 17.94 28.83 -11.73
CA THR A 692 19.26 28.29 -11.99
C THR A 692 20.07 29.33 -12.74
N TYR A 693 21.29 29.55 -12.27
CA TYR A 693 22.32 30.28 -13.01
C TYR A 693 23.50 29.35 -13.28
N THR A 694 23.83 29.15 -14.56
CA THR A 694 24.96 28.32 -14.97
C THR A 694 26.04 29.20 -15.57
N ARG A 695 27.19 29.29 -14.89
CA ARG A 695 28.36 29.97 -15.44
C ARG A 695 29.26 28.95 -16.16
N PRO A 696 29.37 29.01 -17.48
CA PRO A 696 30.38 28.24 -18.19
C PRO A 696 31.78 28.82 -17.92
N ASP A 697 32.79 27.96 -17.98
CA ASP A 697 34.21 28.29 -17.91
C ASP A 697 34.62 29.07 -16.64
N ILE A 698 34.37 28.46 -15.48
CA ILE A 698 34.93 28.97 -14.23
C ILE A 698 36.41 28.59 -14.16
N PHE A 699 37.28 29.56 -14.44
CA PHE A 699 38.74 29.46 -14.35
C PHE A 699 39.39 28.39 -15.24
N GLY A 700 38.78 27.99 -16.36
CA GLY A 700 39.34 26.96 -17.26
C GLY A 700 39.06 25.52 -16.84
N PHE A 701 38.22 25.28 -15.83
CA PHE A 701 37.98 23.95 -15.22
C PHE A 701 36.55 23.42 -15.43
N GLY A 702 35.85 23.80 -16.51
CA GLY A 702 34.50 23.31 -16.79
C GLY A 702 33.40 24.30 -16.44
N TYR A 703 32.34 23.90 -15.73
CA TYR A 703 31.18 24.77 -15.44
C TYR A 703 30.76 24.71 -13.97
N ALA A 704 30.12 25.79 -13.48
CA ALA A 704 29.38 25.75 -12.22
C ALA A 704 27.94 26.23 -12.40
N SER A 705 27.02 25.52 -11.77
CA SER A 705 25.59 25.82 -11.78
C SER A 705 25.08 25.97 -10.35
N LEU A 706 24.48 27.12 -10.05
CA LEU A 706 23.79 27.39 -8.79
C LEU A 706 22.29 27.34 -9.04
N ASN A 707 21.60 26.40 -8.40
CA ASN A 707 20.15 26.31 -8.37
C ASN A 707 19.63 26.70 -6.99
N LEU A 708 18.70 27.65 -6.96
CA LEU A 708 17.91 28.03 -5.80
C LEU A 708 16.46 27.64 -6.07
N SER A 709 15.81 27.01 -5.11
CA SER A 709 14.44 26.58 -5.32
C SER A 709 13.65 26.58 -4.03
N MET A 710 12.36 26.82 -4.16
CA MET A 710 11.38 26.82 -3.09
C MET A 710 10.18 25.99 -3.52
N ARG A 711 9.82 25.02 -2.69
CA ARG A 711 8.57 24.26 -2.81
C ARG A 711 7.55 24.80 -1.82
N ASN A 712 6.28 24.74 -2.21
CA ASN A 712 5.16 25.18 -1.39
C ASN A 712 5.36 26.62 -0.86
N ILE A 713 5.55 27.58 -1.78
CA ILE A 713 5.89 28.98 -1.47
C ILE A 713 4.89 29.62 -0.52
N PHE A 714 3.60 29.31 -0.66
CA PHE A 714 2.56 29.87 0.20
C PHE A 714 2.38 29.14 1.53
N ASN A 715 3.18 28.10 1.80
CA ASN A 715 3.07 27.28 3.00
C ASN A 715 1.64 26.75 3.19
N ALA A 716 1.05 26.27 2.09
CA ALA A 716 -0.24 25.60 2.13
C ALA A 716 -0.06 24.27 2.87
N ASN A 717 -0.77 24.10 3.98
CA ASN A 717 -0.73 22.87 4.76
C ASN A 717 -1.97 22.03 4.47
N PRO A 718 -1.85 20.69 4.49
CA PRO A 718 -3.00 19.82 4.49
C PRO A 718 -3.85 19.99 5.75
N ASP A 719 -5.16 19.82 5.58
CA ASP A 719 -6.08 19.76 6.70
C ASP A 719 -5.79 18.48 7.48
N PRO A 720 -5.66 18.57 8.81
CA PRO A 720 -5.47 17.38 9.61
C PRO A 720 -6.72 16.51 9.50
N MET A 721 -6.52 15.20 9.44
CA MET A 721 -7.59 14.21 9.44
C MET A 721 -7.35 13.19 10.55
N PRO A 722 -8.40 12.57 11.11
CA PRO A 722 -8.28 11.46 12.06
C PRO A 722 -7.85 10.16 11.34
N SER A 723 -6.69 10.20 10.66
CA SER A 723 -5.93 9.01 10.30
C SER A 723 -4.88 8.75 11.39
N GLY A 724 -4.32 7.53 11.47
CA GLY A 724 -3.27 7.22 12.45
C GLY A 724 -2.06 8.17 12.41
N VAL A 725 -1.86 8.89 11.31
CA VAL A 725 -0.79 9.89 11.12
C VAL A 725 -1.27 11.35 11.17
N GLY A 726 -2.58 11.60 11.24
CA GLY A 726 -3.13 12.96 11.30
C GLY A 726 -3.37 13.65 9.95
N TYR A 727 -3.11 12.99 8.80
CA TYR A 727 -3.29 13.51 7.42
C TYR A 727 -3.29 12.36 6.39
N ASP A 728 -3.62 12.65 5.13
CA ASP A 728 -3.55 11.68 4.02
C ASP A 728 -2.29 11.91 3.15
N THR A 729 -1.29 11.05 3.31
CA THR A 729 0.01 11.14 2.61
C THR A 729 -0.04 10.80 1.13
N TYR A 730 -1.08 10.08 0.68
CA TYR A 730 -1.23 9.70 -0.72
C TYR A 730 -1.62 10.89 -1.59
N VAL A 731 -2.28 11.87 -0.98
CA VAL A 731 -2.86 13.03 -1.66
C VAL A 731 -1.99 14.26 -1.46
N ASP A 732 -1.61 14.51 -0.21
CA ASP A 732 -0.95 15.75 0.20
C ASP A 732 0.45 15.52 0.74
N ASN A 733 1.31 16.50 0.47
CA ASN A 733 2.62 16.55 1.10
C ASN A 733 2.53 17.45 2.35
N ILE A 734 2.80 16.88 3.52
CA ILE A 734 2.83 17.62 4.79
C ILE A 734 3.97 18.61 4.91
N MET A 735 4.93 18.55 3.99
CA MET A 735 6.01 19.51 3.99
C MET A 735 5.47 20.90 3.67
N GLY A 736 5.63 21.80 4.64
CA GLY A 736 5.41 23.23 4.46
C GLY A 736 6.39 23.84 3.46
N ARG A 737 6.66 25.13 3.61
CA ARG A 737 7.63 25.81 2.73
C ARG A 737 9.03 25.24 2.92
N ILE A 738 9.62 24.69 1.85
CA ILE A 738 11.00 24.19 1.83
C ILE A 738 11.81 24.96 0.80
N ALA A 739 12.96 25.48 1.22
CA ALA A 739 13.95 26.07 0.34
C ALA A 739 15.17 25.15 0.21
N PHE A 740 15.68 24.97 -1.00
CA PHE A 740 16.90 24.23 -1.28
C PHE A 740 17.84 25.01 -2.18
N MET A 741 19.13 24.78 -1.96
CA MET A 741 20.22 25.30 -2.77
C MET A 741 21.07 24.12 -3.22
N ARG A 742 21.33 24.03 -4.53
CA ARG A 742 22.24 23.04 -5.12
C ARG A 742 23.33 23.78 -5.88
N LEU A 743 24.57 23.45 -5.57
CA LEU A 743 25.74 23.81 -6.37
C LEU A 743 26.23 22.57 -7.11
N THR A 744 26.29 22.63 -8.44
CA THR A 744 26.86 21.59 -9.30
C THR A 744 28.10 22.15 -9.95
N VAL A 745 29.21 21.41 -9.86
CA VAL A 745 30.48 21.75 -10.52
C VAL A 745 30.87 20.55 -11.39
N GLY A 746 31.05 20.79 -12.68
CA GLY A 746 31.58 19.79 -13.63
C GLY A 746 32.99 20.17 -14.03
N PHE A 747 33.91 19.19 -13.99
CA PHE A 747 35.34 19.35 -14.28
C PHE A 747 35.72 18.71 -15.61
#